data_AF-A0A935AI50-F1
#
_entry.id   AF-A0A935AI50-F1
#
_cell.length_a   1.000
_cell.length_b   1.000
_cell.length_c   1.000
_cell.angle_alpha   90.00
_cell.angle_beta   90.00
_cell.angle_gamma   90.00
#
_symmetry.space_group_name_H-M   'P 1'
#
loop_
_entity.id
_entity.type
_entity.pdbx_description
1 polymer ?
#
loop_
_entity_poly.entity_id
_entity_poly.type
_entity_poly.pdbx_seq_one_letter_code
_entity_poly.pdbx_strand_id
1 'polypeptide(L)'
;MQTLKEPGLYRTQAFVDGRWLDADDHARLSVFNPATGALLGDVPAMGAAETARAVAAADSALSAWRSLLARDRSTILQRWFQLILAHTDDLARMMTLEQGKPLAEARGEVAYAASFVEWFAEEGKRLYGETIPTTGIDRRFMVIRQPVGVCAAITPWNFPAAMITRKVAPALAAGCTVVVKPAEQTPFTALALARLAEQAGFPPGVFNVVTGDPVAIGGVLTSSPVVRKLSFTGSTEVGRLLMAQCAPTIKKLSLELGGNAPFIVFDDADLDAAVAGAMVSKYRNAGQTCVCANRLLVQDSVYDAFAAKLAVAVEALTVGGGLEPGVTVGPLIDDEAVLKVEAHVADALAGGARVLTGGRRHGAGARFYVPTVLVDVTPTMRIAREETFGPVAPLFRFRTEEEAIRMANDTEYGLAAYFYARDVGRVFRVGEALDYGMVGINTGLISTEVAPFGGVKQSGLGREGSRHGIDEYLETKYLCLGGGSVMRHASALQPSAWVTRFASLIPEGGEVLDFACGSGRHTRWLASKGFRVEAVDRDAVALELLAGVPHVKTREADLEEGPWPFAGHHFDAIVVTNYLFRPRLGLLLQALNHGGVLIYETFMIGNERFGKPSNPDFLLRSHELFERVGDACTVLAYEQGEVTEPKSAVVQRICAVKGHHPSLRLP
;
A
#
# COMPACT_ATOMS: atom_id res chain seq x y z
N MET A 1 7.47 40.61 9.41
CA MET A 1 7.29 40.05 8.05
C MET A 1 7.83 40.95 6.91
N GLN A 2 8.20 42.21 7.13
CA GLN A 2 8.62 43.17 6.07
C GLN A 2 9.97 42.89 5.35
N THR A 3 10.59 41.73 5.57
CA THR A 3 11.94 41.38 5.07
C THR A 3 11.96 40.08 4.27
N LEU A 4 10.81 39.62 3.78
CA LEU A 4 10.70 38.45 2.89
C LEU A 4 11.10 38.83 1.46
N LYS A 5 11.78 37.92 0.75
CA LYS A 5 12.12 38.09 -0.67
C LYS A 5 10.86 38.03 -1.55
N GLU A 6 9.93 37.14 -1.22
CA GLU A 6 8.59 37.05 -1.83
C GLU A 6 7.51 37.43 -0.80
N PRO A 7 7.09 38.70 -0.75
CA PRO A 7 6.07 39.17 0.19
C PRO A 7 4.72 38.45 0.03
N GLY A 8 4.42 37.92 -1.15
CA GLY A 8 3.16 37.23 -1.44
C GLY A 8 2.98 35.89 -0.72
N LEU A 9 4.01 35.36 -0.05
CA LEU A 9 3.92 34.17 0.82
C LEU A 9 3.26 34.48 2.15
N TYR A 10 3.41 35.70 2.67
CA TYR A 10 2.76 36.09 3.91
C TYR A 10 1.28 36.36 3.66
N ARG A 11 0.43 35.53 4.29
CA ARG A 11 -1.03 35.57 4.13
C ARG A 11 -1.71 35.65 5.48
N THR A 12 -2.73 36.49 5.55
CA THR A 12 -3.54 36.78 6.75
C THR A 12 -5.00 36.37 6.56
N GLN A 13 -5.26 35.52 5.59
CA GLN A 13 -6.58 35.01 5.21
C GLN A 13 -6.49 33.47 5.12
N ALA A 14 -7.60 32.79 5.38
CA ALA A 14 -7.69 31.34 5.21
C ALA A 14 -7.81 30.98 3.71
N PHE A 15 -7.41 29.78 3.33
CA PHE A 15 -7.45 29.33 1.93
C PHE A 15 -8.52 28.27 1.75
N VAL A 16 -9.64 28.63 1.13
CA VAL A 16 -10.79 27.74 0.95
C VAL A 16 -11.25 27.82 -0.49
N ASP A 17 -11.37 26.67 -1.15
CA ASP A 17 -11.92 26.58 -2.51
C ASP A 17 -11.16 27.48 -3.51
N GLY A 18 -9.83 27.49 -3.42
CA GLY A 18 -8.97 28.32 -4.27
C GLY A 18 -9.06 29.83 -3.99
N ARG A 19 -9.69 30.25 -2.89
CA ARG A 19 -9.89 31.66 -2.52
C ARG A 19 -9.31 31.97 -1.14
N TRP A 20 -8.81 33.19 -1.01
CA TRP A 20 -8.33 33.75 0.25
C TRP A 20 -9.49 34.48 0.95
N LEU A 21 -9.94 33.94 2.08
CA LEU A 21 -11.17 34.36 2.76
C LEU A 21 -10.91 34.80 4.21
N ASP A 22 -11.74 35.73 4.64
CA ASP A 22 -11.91 36.18 6.01
C ASP A 22 -13.00 35.37 6.72
N ALA A 23 -13.03 35.40 8.06
CA ALA A 23 -14.14 34.84 8.84
C ALA A 23 -15.42 35.62 8.57
N ASP A 24 -16.58 34.94 8.61
CA ASP A 24 -17.87 35.54 8.23
C ASP A 24 -18.28 36.69 9.16
N ASP A 25 -17.92 36.58 10.43
CA ASP A 25 -18.14 37.60 11.47
C ASP A 25 -16.96 38.59 11.61
N HIS A 26 -15.97 38.48 10.71
CA HIS A 26 -14.72 39.22 10.72
C HIS A 26 -13.83 39.01 11.95
N ALA A 27 -14.10 38.01 12.80
CA ALA A 27 -13.27 37.71 13.96
C ALA A 27 -11.83 37.32 13.53
N ARG A 28 -10.87 37.59 14.42
CA ARG A 28 -9.44 37.50 14.18
C ARG A 28 -8.73 36.80 15.34
N LEU A 29 -7.68 36.04 15.03
CA LEU A 29 -6.73 35.51 16.00
C LEU A 29 -5.36 36.13 15.76
N SER A 30 -4.78 36.71 16.81
CA SER A 30 -3.47 37.33 16.77
C SER A 30 -2.35 36.31 16.95
N VAL A 31 -1.30 36.46 16.14
CA VAL A 31 -0.10 35.62 16.18
C VAL A 31 1.08 36.47 16.62
N PHE A 32 1.78 36.01 17.65
CA PHE A 32 2.87 36.75 18.29
C PHE A 32 4.21 36.04 18.08
N ASN A 33 5.27 36.82 17.97
CA ASN A 33 6.63 36.29 17.97
C ASN A 33 7.00 35.83 19.39
N PRO A 34 7.30 34.54 19.63
CA PRO A 34 7.60 34.04 20.98
C PRO A 34 8.91 34.56 21.56
N ALA A 35 9.84 35.06 20.73
CA ALA A 35 11.11 35.63 21.18
C ALA A 35 10.94 37.06 21.73
N THR A 36 10.01 37.84 21.18
CA THR A 36 9.91 39.28 21.47
C THR A 36 8.56 39.71 22.03
N GLY A 37 7.53 38.87 21.93
CA GLY A 37 6.14 39.22 22.22
C GLY A 37 5.49 40.14 21.19
N ALA A 38 6.20 40.50 20.11
CA ALA A 38 5.67 41.41 19.10
C ALA A 38 4.57 40.74 18.26
N LEU A 39 3.49 41.49 17.99
CA LEU A 39 2.45 41.07 17.05
C LEU A 39 3.04 40.90 15.65
N LEU A 40 2.88 39.72 15.05
CA LEU A 40 3.27 39.46 13.66
C LEU A 40 2.15 39.81 12.69
N GLY A 41 0.91 39.55 13.10
CA GLY A 41 -0.33 39.85 12.40
C GLY A 41 -1.46 38.96 12.87
N ASP A 42 -2.56 38.97 12.13
CA ASP A 42 -3.77 38.24 12.46
C ASP A 42 -4.16 37.26 11.35
N VAL A 43 -4.83 36.17 11.74
CA VAL A 43 -5.52 35.25 10.83
C VAL A 43 -7.02 35.22 11.16
N PRO A 44 -7.89 34.78 10.24
CA PRO A 44 -9.31 34.64 10.54
C PRO A 44 -9.57 33.69 11.70
N ALA A 45 -10.52 34.05 12.56
CA ALA A 45 -11.04 33.19 13.62
C ALA A 45 -12.26 32.39 13.14
N MET A 46 -12.10 31.56 12.10
CA MET A 46 -13.24 30.84 11.52
C MET A 46 -13.82 29.80 12.48
N GLY A 47 -15.11 29.51 12.29
CA GLY A 47 -15.84 28.53 13.08
C GLY A 47 -16.42 27.38 12.23
N ALA A 48 -17.57 26.89 12.69
CA ALA A 48 -18.22 25.72 12.10
C ALA A 48 -18.73 25.98 10.66
N ALA A 49 -19.28 27.16 10.38
CA ALA A 49 -19.91 27.45 9.09
C ALA A 49 -18.89 27.49 7.94
N GLU A 50 -17.76 28.17 8.15
CA GLU A 50 -16.67 28.23 7.18
C GLU A 50 -16.01 26.86 6.98
N THR A 51 -15.85 26.09 8.07
CA THR A 51 -15.32 24.72 7.99
C THR A 51 -16.25 23.83 7.17
N ALA A 52 -17.56 23.94 7.34
CA ALA A 52 -18.53 23.18 6.54
C ALA A 52 -18.43 23.52 5.05
N ARG A 53 -18.20 24.79 4.70
CA ARG A 53 -17.94 25.20 3.30
C ARG A 53 -16.64 24.63 2.76
N ALA A 54 -15.57 24.60 3.56
CA ALA A 54 -14.30 23.98 3.15
C ALA A 54 -14.45 22.47 2.90
N VAL A 55 -15.22 21.77 3.74
CA VAL A 55 -15.53 20.34 3.53
C VAL A 55 -16.35 20.13 2.26
N ALA A 56 -17.36 20.96 2.00
CA ALA A 56 -18.17 20.88 0.79
C ALA A 56 -17.36 21.16 -0.49
N ALA A 57 -16.42 22.11 -0.44
CA ALA A 57 -15.51 22.37 -1.54
C ALA A 57 -14.57 21.19 -1.80
N ALA A 58 -14.03 20.59 -0.74
CA ALA A 58 -13.18 19.39 -0.84
C ALA A 58 -13.92 18.19 -1.45
N ASP A 59 -15.19 17.98 -1.11
CA ASP A 59 -16.03 16.93 -1.69
C ASP A 59 -16.32 17.19 -3.17
N SER A 60 -16.66 18.44 -3.52
CA SER A 60 -16.95 18.85 -4.89
C SER A 60 -15.74 18.64 -5.81
N ALA A 61 -14.53 18.91 -5.32
CA ALA A 61 -13.28 18.74 -6.06
C ALA A 61 -12.81 17.28 -6.18
N LEU A 62 -13.28 16.39 -5.30
CA LEU A 62 -12.76 15.03 -5.16
C LEU A 62 -12.87 14.21 -6.45
N SER A 63 -14.03 14.25 -7.11
CA SER A 63 -14.28 13.40 -8.28
C SER A 63 -13.32 13.73 -9.43
N ALA A 64 -13.09 15.01 -9.70
CA ALA A 64 -12.16 15.45 -10.74
C ALA A 64 -10.71 15.10 -10.37
N TRP A 65 -10.29 15.37 -9.13
CA TRP A 65 -8.93 15.11 -8.67
C TRP A 65 -8.55 13.63 -8.69
N ARG A 66 -9.42 12.75 -8.17
CA ARG A 66 -9.15 11.31 -8.13
C ARG A 66 -9.16 10.66 -9.52
N SER A 67 -9.82 11.29 -10.49
CA SER A 67 -9.90 10.79 -11.88
C SER A 67 -8.65 11.12 -12.71
N LEU A 68 -7.79 12.02 -12.23
CA LEU A 68 -6.48 12.25 -12.85
C LEU A 68 -5.62 10.98 -12.80
N LEU A 69 -4.72 10.83 -13.78
CA LEU A 69 -3.70 9.79 -13.70
C LEU A 69 -2.77 10.09 -12.52
N ALA A 70 -2.22 9.04 -11.92
CA ALA A 70 -1.21 9.18 -10.87
C ALA A 70 -0.03 10.05 -11.31
N ARG A 71 0.37 9.97 -12.58
CA ARG A 71 1.42 10.80 -13.18
C ARG A 71 1.08 12.30 -13.18
N ASP A 72 -0.18 12.65 -13.43
CA ASP A 72 -0.59 14.05 -13.52
C ASP A 72 -0.63 14.68 -12.12
N ARG A 73 -1.15 13.95 -11.12
CA ARG A 73 -1.06 14.35 -9.70
C ARG A 73 0.39 14.48 -9.24
N SER A 74 1.23 13.50 -9.61
CA SER A 74 2.68 13.51 -9.32
C SER A 74 3.36 14.76 -9.88
N THR A 75 3.01 15.20 -11.08
CA THR A 75 3.57 16.41 -11.72
C THR A 75 3.24 17.67 -10.93
N ILE A 76 2.00 17.82 -10.45
CA ILE A 76 1.57 18.96 -9.63
C ILE A 76 2.29 18.97 -8.27
N LEU A 77 2.37 17.80 -7.61
CA LEU A 77 3.08 17.67 -6.33
C LEU A 77 4.58 17.97 -6.49
N GLN A 78 5.22 17.49 -7.56
CA GLN A 78 6.62 17.80 -7.86
C GLN A 78 6.85 19.29 -8.07
N ARG A 79 5.92 20.00 -8.73
CA ARG A 79 6.00 21.47 -8.83
C ARG A 79 5.88 22.15 -7.48
N TRP A 80 5.00 21.66 -6.60
CA TRP A 80 4.87 22.18 -5.24
C TRP A 80 6.15 21.97 -4.42
N PHE A 81 6.74 20.77 -4.50
CA PHE A 81 8.05 20.47 -3.92
C PHE A 81 9.14 21.47 -4.36
N GLN A 82 9.27 21.69 -5.68
CA GLN A 82 10.26 22.64 -6.22
C GLN A 82 10.01 24.08 -5.73
N LEU A 83 8.75 24.49 -5.63
CA LEU A 83 8.39 25.81 -5.12
C LEU A 83 8.71 25.96 -3.62
N ILE A 84 8.47 24.92 -2.81
CA ILE A 84 8.87 24.92 -1.39
C ILE A 84 10.38 25.14 -1.26
N LEU A 85 11.19 24.39 -2.03
CA LEU A 85 12.64 24.53 -2.00
C LEU A 85 13.10 25.90 -2.50
N ALA A 86 12.52 26.41 -3.58
CA ALA A 86 12.85 27.73 -4.12
C ALA A 86 12.61 28.87 -3.12
N HIS A 87 11.66 28.70 -2.19
CA HIS A 87 11.31 29.68 -1.17
C HIS A 87 11.80 29.31 0.25
N THR A 88 12.82 28.43 0.36
CA THR A 88 13.33 27.92 1.64
C THR A 88 13.66 29.01 2.67
N ASP A 89 14.36 30.07 2.25
CA ASP A 89 14.77 31.15 3.17
C ASP A 89 13.57 31.91 3.75
N ASP A 90 12.57 32.22 2.94
CA ASP A 90 11.40 32.98 3.37
C ASP A 90 10.52 32.13 4.28
N LEU A 91 10.29 30.87 3.92
CA LEU A 91 9.56 29.91 4.76
C LEU A 91 10.25 29.70 6.11
N ALA A 92 11.57 29.52 6.11
CA ALA A 92 12.34 29.34 7.33
C ALA A 92 12.29 30.60 8.23
N ARG A 93 12.35 31.79 7.63
CA ARG A 93 12.23 33.07 8.37
C ARG A 93 10.84 33.23 8.96
N MET A 94 9.78 32.94 8.20
CA MET A 94 8.39 32.99 8.69
C MET A 94 8.19 32.03 9.87
N MET A 95 8.63 30.78 9.70
CA MET A 95 8.57 29.76 10.75
C MET A 95 9.35 30.18 12.00
N THR A 96 10.56 30.70 11.85
CA THR A 96 11.37 31.21 12.97
C THR A 96 10.65 32.33 13.72
N LEU A 97 9.99 33.23 12.99
CA LEU A 97 9.29 34.37 13.58
C LEU A 97 8.06 33.94 14.39
N GLU A 98 7.24 33.01 13.89
CA GLU A 98 6.01 32.58 14.58
C GLU A 98 6.23 31.46 15.61
N GLN A 99 7.21 30.57 15.40
CA GLN A 99 7.43 29.41 16.25
C GLN A 99 8.63 29.57 17.20
N GLY A 100 9.67 30.29 16.78
CA GLY A 100 10.82 30.64 17.62
C GLY A 100 12.12 29.85 17.37
N LYS A 101 12.08 28.69 16.70
CA LYS A 101 13.30 27.89 16.48
C LYS A 101 14.40 28.64 15.72
N PRO A 102 15.68 28.28 15.91
CA PRO A 102 16.77 28.89 15.15
C PRO A 102 16.58 28.76 13.64
N LEU A 103 17.00 29.78 12.89
CA LEU A 103 16.81 29.84 11.43
C LEU A 103 17.43 28.65 10.70
N ALA A 104 18.55 28.11 11.19
CA ALA A 104 19.16 26.90 10.64
C ALA A 104 18.27 25.66 10.80
N GLU A 105 17.62 25.50 11.96
CA GLU A 105 16.65 24.41 12.17
C GLU A 105 15.41 24.60 11.31
N ALA A 106 14.91 25.84 11.18
CA ALA A 106 13.77 26.14 10.32
C ALA A 106 14.05 25.80 8.84
N ARG A 107 15.26 26.09 8.33
CA ARG A 107 15.67 25.65 6.98
C ARG A 107 15.72 24.13 6.86
N GLY A 108 16.26 23.46 7.87
CA GLY A 108 16.26 22.00 7.94
C GLY A 108 14.85 21.42 7.90
N GLU A 109 13.91 22.03 8.63
CA GLU A 109 12.50 21.63 8.56
C GLU A 109 11.88 21.88 7.19
N VAL A 110 12.16 23.01 6.53
CA VAL A 110 11.60 23.26 5.18
C VAL A 110 12.06 22.19 4.20
N ALA A 111 13.35 21.83 4.22
CA ALA A 111 13.87 20.72 3.41
C ALA A 111 13.21 19.38 3.77
N TYR A 112 13.07 19.08 5.06
CA TYR A 112 12.38 17.89 5.54
C TYR A 112 10.91 17.85 5.11
N ALA A 113 10.19 18.97 5.22
CA ALA A 113 8.81 19.10 4.79
C ALA A 113 8.67 18.88 3.27
N ALA A 114 9.58 19.46 2.48
CA ALA A 114 9.63 19.31 1.03
C ALA A 114 9.86 17.85 0.61
N SER A 115 10.71 17.10 1.34
CA SER A 115 11.01 15.70 1.04
C SER A 115 9.77 14.79 1.06
N PHE A 116 8.81 15.03 1.96
CA PHE A 116 7.53 14.28 1.95
C PHE A 116 6.70 14.55 0.69
N VAL A 117 6.74 15.78 0.18
CA VAL A 117 6.02 16.14 -1.06
C VAL A 117 6.63 15.40 -2.25
N GLU A 118 7.96 15.41 -2.36
CA GLU A 118 8.69 14.66 -3.38
C GLU A 118 8.40 13.16 -3.28
N TRP A 119 8.61 12.58 -2.08
CA TRP A 119 8.41 11.16 -1.81
C TRP A 119 7.01 10.69 -2.20
N PHE A 120 5.96 11.38 -1.75
CA PHE A 120 4.60 10.95 -2.06
C PHE A 120 4.16 11.30 -3.48
N ALA A 121 4.75 12.30 -4.13
CA ALA A 121 4.57 12.48 -5.57
C ALA A 121 5.06 11.24 -6.33
N GLU A 122 6.12 10.60 -5.85
CA GLU A 122 6.60 9.34 -6.43
C GLU A 122 5.73 8.14 -6.06
N GLU A 123 5.42 7.97 -4.77
CA GLU A 123 4.62 6.84 -4.27
C GLU A 123 3.19 6.82 -4.82
N GLY A 124 2.62 7.98 -5.17
CA GLY A 124 1.32 8.05 -5.86
C GLY A 124 1.26 7.23 -7.16
N LYS A 125 2.41 6.95 -7.79
CA LYS A 125 2.53 6.11 -9.00
C LYS A 125 2.75 4.62 -8.69
N ARG A 126 2.93 4.25 -7.42
CA ARG A 126 3.27 2.89 -6.95
C ARG A 126 2.17 2.25 -6.10
N LEU A 127 0.92 2.64 -6.35
CA LEU A 127 -0.26 2.09 -5.68
C LEU A 127 -0.64 0.72 -6.27
N TYR A 128 0.21 -0.28 -6.01
CA TYR A 128 0.03 -1.62 -6.55
C TYR A 128 -1.21 -2.31 -5.96
N GLY A 129 -2.02 -2.90 -6.83
CA GLY A 129 -3.03 -3.90 -6.45
C GLY A 129 -2.45 -5.31 -6.44
N GLU A 130 -3.31 -6.30 -6.32
CA GLU A 130 -2.92 -7.71 -6.28
C GLU A 130 -3.81 -8.55 -7.19
N THR A 131 -3.26 -9.63 -7.73
CA THR A 131 -4.03 -10.75 -8.30
C THR A 131 -3.81 -11.97 -7.44
N ILE A 132 -4.88 -12.55 -6.91
CA ILE A 132 -4.80 -13.65 -5.96
C ILE A 132 -5.20 -14.95 -6.68
N PRO A 133 -4.46 -16.06 -6.49
CA PRO A 133 -4.87 -17.36 -7.00
C PRO A 133 -6.31 -17.70 -6.61
N THR A 134 -7.11 -18.09 -7.59
CA THR A 134 -8.52 -18.38 -7.36
C THR A 134 -8.74 -19.73 -6.70
N THR A 135 -9.80 -19.84 -5.89
CA THR A 135 -10.31 -21.10 -5.34
C THR A 135 -11.42 -21.74 -6.18
N GLY A 136 -11.77 -21.18 -7.35
CA GLY A 136 -12.75 -21.76 -8.28
C GLY A 136 -12.35 -21.54 -9.75
N ILE A 137 -12.64 -22.52 -10.61
CA ILE A 137 -12.22 -22.48 -12.02
C ILE A 137 -12.86 -21.34 -12.83
N ASP A 138 -13.98 -20.82 -12.36
CA ASP A 138 -14.89 -19.88 -13.01
C ASP A 138 -14.73 -18.42 -12.52
N ARG A 139 -13.76 -18.16 -11.63
CA ARG A 139 -13.58 -16.84 -11.02
C ARG A 139 -12.14 -16.36 -10.96
N ARG A 140 -11.96 -15.06 -10.81
CA ARG A 140 -10.67 -14.39 -10.60
C ARG A 140 -10.77 -13.42 -9.43
N PHE A 141 -9.70 -13.35 -8.65
CA PHE A 141 -9.62 -12.49 -7.48
C PHE A 141 -8.61 -11.38 -7.77
N MET A 142 -9.06 -10.15 -7.63
CA MET A 142 -8.22 -8.96 -7.77
C MET A 142 -8.42 -8.08 -6.54
N VAL A 143 -7.36 -7.39 -6.13
CA VAL A 143 -7.40 -6.36 -5.11
C VAL A 143 -6.94 -5.05 -5.75
N ILE A 144 -7.73 -4.00 -5.60
CA ILE A 144 -7.35 -2.65 -6.00
C ILE A 144 -7.36 -1.72 -4.80
N ARG A 145 -6.64 -0.60 -4.91
CA ARG A 145 -6.48 0.38 -3.83
C ARG A 145 -6.96 1.73 -4.33
N GLN A 146 -7.87 2.37 -3.60
CA GLN A 146 -8.53 3.61 -4.02
C GLN A 146 -8.52 4.65 -2.91
N PRO A 147 -8.51 5.96 -3.21
CA PRO A 147 -8.52 7.00 -2.19
C PRO A 147 -9.74 6.87 -1.26
N VAL A 148 -9.51 7.10 0.04
CA VAL A 148 -10.58 7.08 1.07
C VAL A 148 -11.63 8.19 0.85
N GLY A 149 -11.27 9.27 0.15
CA GLY A 149 -12.15 10.41 -0.12
C GLY A 149 -11.67 11.70 0.55
N VAL A 150 -12.61 12.52 1.06
CA VAL A 150 -12.27 13.77 1.75
C VAL A 150 -11.58 13.49 3.08
N CYS A 151 -10.41 14.09 3.26
CA CYS A 151 -9.57 13.94 4.44
C CYS A 151 -9.53 15.25 5.25
N ALA A 152 -9.34 15.13 6.56
CA ALA A 152 -9.07 16.24 7.46
C ALA A 152 -7.70 16.06 8.10
N ALA A 153 -6.96 17.16 8.27
CA ALA A 153 -5.69 17.18 8.98
C ALA A 153 -5.71 18.26 10.07
N ILE A 154 -5.38 17.90 11.30
CA ILE A 154 -5.20 18.85 12.41
C ILE A 154 -3.73 18.76 12.84
N THR A 155 -3.00 19.88 12.77
CA THR A 155 -1.54 19.89 12.90
C THR A 155 -1.06 20.80 14.05
N PRO A 156 0.03 20.43 14.75
CA PRO A 156 0.57 21.16 15.89
C PRO A 156 1.54 22.26 15.44
N TRP A 157 1.99 23.05 16.41
CA TRP A 157 2.85 24.21 16.19
C TRP A 157 4.35 23.90 16.09
N ASN A 158 4.81 22.76 16.59
CA ASN A 158 6.24 22.50 16.77
C ASN A 158 7.00 22.26 15.47
N PHE A 159 6.34 21.72 14.45
CA PHE A 159 6.85 21.58 13.09
C PHE A 159 5.80 22.06 12.09
N PRO A 160 5.63 23.40 11.95
CA PRO A 160 4.48 23.98 11.27
C PRO A 160 4.49 23.78 9.75
N ALA A 161 5.62 23.41 9.14
CA ALA A 161 5.68 23.00 7.74
C ALA A 161 5.56 21.47 7.61
N ALA A 162 6.41 20.73 8.31
CA ALA A 162 6.54 19.29 8.08
C ALA A 162 5.28 18.52 8.49
N MET A 163 4.56 18.93 9.53
CA MET A 163 3.32 18.26 9.93
C MET A 163 2.21 18.40 8.89
N ILE A 164 2.25 19.47 8.10
CA ILE A 164 1.30 19.67 7.00
C ILE A 164 1.68 18.75 5.85
N THR A 165 2.92 18.80 5.37
CA THR A 165 3.32 18.02 4.19
C THR A 165 3.27 16.52 4.45
N ARG A 166 3.60 16.06 5.67
CA ARG A 166 3.45 14.66 6.10
C ARG A 166 2.04 14.10 5.95
N LYS A 167 1.02 14.95 6.05
CA LYS A 167 -0.41 14.57 5.98
C LYS A 167 -1.03 14.87 4.63
N VAL A 168 -0.71 16.03 4.07
CA VAL A 168 -1.29 16.55 2.81
C VAL A 168 -0.69 15.82 1.61
N ALA A 169 0.62 15.65 1.55
CA ALA A 169 1.27 15.01 0.40
C ALA A 169 0.75 13.57 0.13
N PRO A 170 0.69 12.65 1.11
CA PRO A 170 0.17 11.30 0.85
C PRO A 170 -1.33 11.31 0.49
N ALA A 171 -2.13 12.17 1.12
CA ALA A 171 -3.56 12.31 0.80
C ALA A 171 -3.75 12.71 -0.67
N LEU A 172 -3.09 13.79 -1.10
CA LEU A 172 -3.23 14.30 -2.46
C LEU A 172 -2.66 13.32 -3.49
N ALA A 173 -1.53 12.65 -3.19
CA ALA A 173 -0.95 11.61 -4.04
C ALA A 173 -1.89 10.42 -4.24
N ALA A 174 -2.54 9.96 -3.16
CA ALA A 174 -3.55 8.90 -3.19
C ALA A 174 -4.79 9.26 -4.03
N GLY A 175 -5.03 10.55 -4.26
CA GLY A 175 -6.20 11.06 -4.97
C GLY A 175 -7.32 11.55 -4.04
N CYS A 176 -7.01 11.81 -2.76
CA CYS A 176 -7.91 12.47 -1.83
C CYS A 176 -7.87 14.00 -1.98
N THR A 177 -8.85 14.67 -1.39
CA THR A 177 -8.84 16.12 -1.12
C THR A 177 -8.71 16.34 0.39
N VAL A 178 -8.23 17.50 0.82
CA VAL A 178 -7.92 17.73 2.24
C VAL A 178 -8.35 19.11 2.74
N VAL A 179 -8.85 19.12 3.99
CA VAL A 179 -9.07 20.33 4.80
C VAL A 179 -8.11 20.29 5.98
N VAL A 180 -7.27 21.31 6.12
CA VAL A 180 -6.24 21.41 7.16
C VAL A 180 -6.59 22.50 8.15
N LYS A 181 -6.48 22.18 9.44
CA LYS A 181 -6.46 23.15 10.54
C LYS A 181 -5.05 23.17 11.14
N PRO A 182 -4.26 24.24 10.95
CA PRO A 182 -2.97 24.42 11.62
C PRO A 182 -3.15 24.89 13.06
N ALA A 183 -2.09 24.83 13.86
CA ALA A 183 -2.08 25.43 15.20
C ALA A 183 -2.20 26.97 15.12
N GLU A 184 -2.89 27.53 16.09
CA GLU A 184 -3.18 28.96 16.22
C GLU A 184 -1.91 29.78 16.45
N GLN A 185 -0.90 29.18 17.09
CA GLN A 185 0.38 29.84 17.35
C GLN A 185 1.24 29.99 16.08
N THR A 186 1.07 29.14 15.07
CA THR A 186 1.96 29.08 13.89
C THR A 186 1.22 28.87 12.55
N PRO A 187 0.19 29.67 12.23
CA PRO A 187 -0.62 29.45 11.03
C PRO A 187 0.04 29.96 9.74
N PHE A 188 1.00 30.90 9.80
CA PHE A 188 1.49 31.57 8.60
C PHE A 188 2.30 30.64 7.70
N THR A 189 3.07 29.71 8.27
CA THR A 189 3.77 28.68 7.48
C THR A 189 2.78 27.81 6.72
N ALA A 190 1.65 27.44 7.32
CA ALA A 190 0.59 26.68 6.68
C ALA A 190 -0.02 27.41 5.48
N LEU A 191 -0.31 28.70 5.67
CA LEU A 191 -0.87 29.55 4.62
C LEU A 191 0.15 29.82 3.51
N ALA A 192 1.44 29.96 3.83
CA ALA A 192 2.49 30.05 2.81
C ALA A 192 2.56 28.77 1.96
N LEU A 193 2.47 27.59 2.58
CA LEU A 193 2.40 26.31 1.85
C LEU A 193 1.16 26.23 0.95
N ALA A 194 0.00 26.75 1.38
CA ALA A 194 -1.20 26.85 0.55
C ALA A 194 -1.02 27.81 -0.64
N ARG A 195 -0.34 28.94 -0.44
CA ARG A 195 0.02 29.86 -1.54
C ARG A 195 0.94 29.19 -2.56
N LEU A 196 1.92 28.42 -2.11
CA LEU A 196 2.79 27.66 -3.01
C LEU A 196 2.03 26.53 -3.72
N ALA A 197 1.04 25.92 -3.08
CA ALA A 197 0.17 24.93 -3.72
C ALA A 197 -0.72 25.57 -4.80
N GLU A 198 -1.30 26.73 -4.53
CA GLU A 198 -2.02 27.52 -5.55
C GLU A 198 -1.12 27.79 -6.77
N GLN A 199 0.13 28.23 -6.55
CA GLN A 199 1.11 28.44 -7.62
C GLN A 199 1.53 27.16 -8.34
N ALA A 200 1.53 26.02 -7.65
CA ALA A 200 1.80 24.71 -8.25
C ALA A 200 0.68 24.24 -9.18
N GLY A 201 -0.51 24.83 -9.08
CA GLY A 201 -1.67 24.51 -9.91
C GLY A 201 -2.58 23.43 -9.33
N PHE A 202 -2.63 23.31 -8.00
CA PHE A 202 -3.67 22.50 -7.37
C PHE A 202 -5.06 23.07 -7.72
N PRO A 203 -6.02 22.24 -8.17
CA PRO A 203 -7.38 22.71 -8.43
C PRO A 203 -8.06 23.26 -7.17
N PRO A 204 -8.97 24.25 -7.30
CA PRO A 204 -9.79 24.74 -6.20
C PRO A 204 -10.45 23.60 -5.42
N GLY A 205 -10.44 23.69 -4.09
CA GLY A 205 -11.04 22.70 -3.19
C GLY A 205 -10.17 21.46 -2.90
N VAL A 206 -9.12 21.19 -3.68
CA VAL A 206 -8.26 20.00 -3.44
C VAL A 206 -7.46 20.12 -2.15
N PHE A 207 -6.95 21.32 -1.86
CA PHE A 207 -6.23 21.65 -0.63
C PHE A 207 -6.83 22.92 -0.02
N ASN A 208 -7.30 22.82 1.23
CA ASN A 208 -7.91 23.91 1.96
C ASN A 208 -7.23 24.07 3.33
N VAL A 209 -7.05 25.30 3.79
CA VAL A 209 -6.49 25.63 5.09
C VAL A 209 -7.46 26.57 5.81
N VAL A 210 -8.01 26.12 6.94
CA VAL A 210 -8.95 26.86 7.79
C VAL A 210 -8.26 27.19 9.11
N THR A 211 -8.21 28.46 9.48
CA THR A 211 -7.69 28.95 10.77
C THR A 211 -8.85 29.40 11.64
N GLY A 212 -8.78 29.19 12.95
CA GLY A 212 -9.82 29.66 13.86
C GLY A 212 -9.99 28.82 15.11
N ASP A 213 -11.22 28.76 15.61
CA ASP A 213 -11.55 28.06 16.86
C ASP A 213 -11.32 26.54 16.72
N PRO A 214 -10.39 25.95 17.49
CA PRO A 214 -10.03 24.54 17.37
C PRO A 214 -11.22 23.62 17.69
N VAL A 215 -12.08 24.00 18.62
CA VAL A 215 -13.23 23.19 19.04
C VAL A 215 -14.32 23.24 17.98
N ALA A 216 -14.65 24.43 17.47
CA ALA A 216 -15.67 24.59 16.44
C ALA A 216 -15.25 23.91 15.12
N ILE A 217 -14.01 24.13 14.66
CA ILE A 217 -13.47 23.51 13.45
C ILE A 217 -13.38 21.99 13.64
N GLY A 218 -12.76 21.55 14.73
CA GLY A 218 -12.59 20.12 15.05
C GLY A 218 -13.94 19.39 15.11
N GLY A 219 -14.95 20.00 15.73
CA GLY A 219 -16.30 19.46 15.81
C GLY A 219 -16.95 19.21 14.45
N VAL A 220 -16.76 20.09 13.46
CA VAL A 220 -17.26 19.86 12.09
C VAL A 220 -16.49 18.75 11.39
N LEU A 221 -15.15 18.76 11.50
CA LEU A 221 -14.30 17.76 10.85
C LEU A 221 -14.59 16.33 11.39
N THR A 222 -14.87 16.19 12.68
CA THR A 222 -15.17 14.90 13.32
C THR A 222 -16.62 14.46 13.16
N SER A 223 -17.59 15.37 13.10
CA SER A 223 -19.01 15.02 12.95
C SER A 223 -19.46 14.85 11.48
N SER A 224 -18.80 15.51 10.52
CA SER A 224 -19.21 15.44 9.12
C SER A 224 -19.08 14.03 8.53
N PRO A 225 -20.14 13.48 7.89
CA PRO A 225 -20.09 12.17 7.23
C PRO A 225 -19.34 12.20 5.90
N VAL A 226 -19.07 13.40 5.37
CA VAL A 226 -18.30 13.60 4.13
C VAL A 226 -16.82 13.34 4.37
N VAL A 227 -16.30 13.79 5.52
CA VAL A 227 -14.92 13.50 5.93
C VAL A 227 -14.83 12.00 6.26
N ARG A 228 -13.97 11.27 5.54
CA ARG A 228 -13.77 9.81 5.70
C ARG A 228 -12.52 9.45 6.49
N LYS A 229 -11.59 10.39 6.59
CA LYS A 229 -10.29 10.22 7.24
C LYS A 229 -9.94 11.46 8.05
N LEU A 230 -9.53 11.27 9.30
CA LEU A 230 -8.87 12.32 10.08
C LEU A 230 -7.42 11.89 10.37
N SER A 231 -6.49 12.82 10.22
CA SER A 231 -5.10 12.68 10.66
C SER A 231 -4.78 13.80 11.65
N PHE A 232 -4.31 13.45 12.84
CA PHE A 232 -4.02 14.40 13.91
C PHE A 232 -2.63 14.16 14.47
N THR A 233 -1.92 15.26 14.75
CA THR A 233 -0.72 15.24 15.58
C THR A 233 -0.86 16.27 16.69
N GLY A 234 -0.59 15.87 17.93
CA GLY A 234 -0.74 16.75 19.10
C GLY A 234 -0.79 15.98 20.41
N SER A 235 -1.46 16.53 21.43
CA SER A 235 -1.54 15.88 22.74
C SER A 235 -2.39 14.61 22.71
N THR A 236 -2.04 13.68 23.59
CA THR A 236 -2.76 12.40 23.74
C THR A 236 -4.21 12.62 24.16
N GLU A 237 -4.46 13.60 25.02
CA GLU A 237 -5.78 13.97 25.52
C GLU A 237 -6.71 14.40 24.38
N VAL A 238 -6.24 15.29 23.50
CA VAL A 238 -7.00 15.72 22.33
C VAL A 238 -7.15 14.57 21.34
N GLY A 239 -6.13 13.74 21.16
CA GLY A 239 -6.21 12.53 20.33
C GLY A 239 -7.32 11.58 20.76
N ARG A 240 -7.45 11.31 22.07
CA ARG A 240 -8.53 10.49 22.63
C ARG A 240 -9.92 11.11 22.37
N LEU A 241 -10.05 12.42 22.55
CA LEU A 241 -11.30 13.14 22.28
C LEU A 241 -11.68 13.09 20.78
N LEU A 242 -10.74 13.37 19.88
CA LEU A 242 -10.96 13.30 18.44
C LEU A 242 -11.31 11.89 17.97
N MET A 243 -10.67 10.87 18.53
CA MET A 243 -11.00 9.46 18.28
C MET A 243 -12.44 9.15 18.69
N ALA A 244 -12.85 9.57 19.90
CA ALA A 244 -14.23 9.39 20.37
C ALA A 244 -15.24 10.12 19.47
N GLN A 245 -14.94 11.35 19.05
CA GLN A 245 -15.80 12.12 18.16
C GLN A 245 -15.89 11.55 16.73
N CYS A 246 -14.89 10.77 16.29
CA CYS A 246 -14.90 10.10 15.00
C CYS A 246 -15.71 8.79 14.98
N ALA A 247 -15.96 8.19 16.15
CA ALA A 247 -16.66 6.92 16.28
C ALA A 247 -18.07 6.89 15.64
N PRO A 248 -18.91 7.94 15.73
CA PRO A 248 -20.26 7.92 15.14
C PRO A 248 -20.31 7.70 13.61
N THR A 249 -19.20 7.96 12.90
CA THR A 249 -19.11 7.82 11.44
C THR A 249 -18.04 6.82 10.99
N ILE A 250 -17.40 6.13 11.95
CA ILE A 250 -16.36 5.11 11.70
C ILE A 250 -15.26 5.65 10.77
N LYS A 251 -14.82 6.89 11.02
CA LYS A 251 -13.72 7.50 10.24
C LYS A 251 -12.43 6.73 10.44
N LYS A 252 -11.65 6.58 9.37
CA LYS A 252 -10.28 6.10 9.46
C LYS A 252 -9.42 7.14 10.18
N LEU A 253 -8.57 6.72 11.10
CA LEU A 253 -7.80 7.59 12.00
C LEU A 253 -6.30 7.33 11.90
N SER A 254 -5.53 8.40 11.88
CA SER A 254 -4.08 8.36 12.12
C SER A 254 -3.80 9.38 13.21
N LEU A 255 -3.13 8.93 14.25
CA LEU A 255 -2.88 9.73 15.45
C LEU A 255 -1.39 9.62 15.74
N GLU A 256 -0.72 10.77 15.85
CA GLU A 256 0.67 10.88 16.31
C GLU A 256 0.65 11.73 17.57
N LEU A 257 0.75 11.07 18.74
CA LEU A 257 0.42 11.66 20.03
C LEU A 257 1.67 11.87 20.90
N GLY A 258 1.47 12.00 22.21
CA GLY A 258 2.55 12.20 23.18
C GLY A 258 3.57 11.07 23.17
N GLY A 259 4.79 11.42 23.56
CA GLY A 259 5.91 10.50 23.75
C GLY A 259 6.49 10.61 25.16
N ASN A 260 7.29 9.62 25.55
CA ASN A 260 8.15 9.69 26.74
C ASN A 260 9.45 8.95 26.44
N ALA A 261 10.19 9.47 25.45
CA ALA A 261 11.28 8.75 24.81
C ALA A 261 12.44 8.47 25.78
N PRO A 262 12.79 7.19 26.01
CA PRO A 262 14.00 6.82 26.71
C PRO A 262 15.19 6.96 25.75
N PHE A 263 16.31 7.47 26.27
CA PHE A 263 17.61 7.50 25.60
C PHE A 263 18.58 6.72 26.47
N ILE A 264 18.96 5.52 26.04
CA ILE A 264 19.68 4.54 26.87
C ILE A 264 21.16 4.51 26.48
N VAL A 265 22.06 4.66 27.44
CA VAL A 265 23.50 4.60 27.21
C VAL A 265 24.07 3.44 28.02
N PHE A 266 24.50 2.40 27.31
CA PHE A 266 25.16 1.23 27.89
C PHE A 266 26.66 1.47 28.10
N ASP A 267 27.28 0.59 28.88
CA ASP A 267 28.70 0.62 29.24
C ASP A 267 29.66 0.46 28.04
N ASP A 268 29.21 -0.24 27.01
CA ASP A 268 29.92 -0.46 25.76
C ASP A 268 29.63 0.62 24.68
N ALA A 269 28.86 1.64 25.03
CA ALA A 269 28.57 2.76 24.14
C ALA A 269 29.83 3.57 23.79
N ASP A 270 29.85 4.12 22.58
CA ASP A 270 30.69 5.27 22.29
C ASP A 270 30.10 6.50 23.01
N LEU A 271 30.73 6.90 24.12
CA LEU A 271 30.19 7.97 24.96
C LEU A 271 30.16 9.33 24.25
N ASP A 272 31.14 9.62 23.38
CA ASP A 272 31.16 10.90 22.66
C ASP A 272 30.05 10.93 21.62
N ALA A 273 29.83 9.82 20.90
CA ALA A 273 28.68 9.69 20.00
C ALA A 273 27.34 9.73 20.75
N ALA A 274 27.25 9.08 21.92
CA ALA A 274 26.05 9.10 22.76
C ALA A 274 25.72 10.53 23.24
N VAL A 275 26.73 11.31 23.64
CA VAL A 275 26.55 12.72 24.01
C VAL A 275 26.08 13.54 22.81
N ALA A 276 26.71 13.38 21.63
CA ALA A 276 26.27 14.05 20.41
C ALA A 276 24.81 13.71 20.04
N GLY A 277 24.43 12.43 20.18
CA GLY A 277 23.07 11.96 20.01
C GLY A 277 22.08 12.52 21.01
N ALA A 278 22.46 12.59 22.29
CA ALA A 278 21.66 13.18 23.35
C ALA A 278 21.45 14.68 23.08
N MET A 279 22.48 15.39 22.62
CA MET A 279 22.38 16.81 22.26
C MET A 279 21.33 17.06 21.17
N VAL A 280 21.40 16.31 20.08
CA VAL A 280 20.46 16.45 18.94
C VAL A 280 19.05 15.99 19.32
N SER A 281 18.91 14.89 20.05
CA SER A 281 17.59 14.36 20.42
C SER A 281 16.91 15.17 21.53
N LYS A 282 17.64 15.81 22.44
CA LYS A 282 17.07 16.55 23.58
C LYS A 282 16.86 18.04 23.30
N TYR A 283 17.82 18.71 22.67
CA TYR A 283 17.84 20.18 22.64
C TYR A 283 17.42 20.79 21.30
N ARG A 284 17.31 19.99 20.23
CA ARG A 284 16.70 20.41 18.97
C ARG A 284 15.29 20.96 19.22
N ASN A 285 14.94 22.07 18.58
CA ASN A 285 13.69 22.79 18.79
C ASN A 285 13.42 23.15 20.27
N ALA A 286 14.49 23.39 21.04
CA ALA A 286 14.44 23.59 22.50
C ALA A 286 13.73 22.44 23.26
N GLY A 287 13.80 21.20 22.75
CA GLY A 287 13.15 20.04 23.36
C GLY A 287 11.65 19.92 23.09
N GLN A 288 11.10 20.74 22.19
CA GLN A 288 9.68 20.77 21.82
C GLN A 288 9.40 19.85 20.63
N THR A 289 9.82 18.59 20.68
CA THR A 289 9.51 17.60 19.64
C THR A 289 8.95 16.33 20.28
N CYS A 290 7.98 15.69 19.64
CA CYS A 290 7.35 14.47 20.15
C CYS A 290 8.35 13.29 20.29
N VAL A 291 9.45 13.32 19.53
CA VAL A 291 10.52 12.31 19.58
C VAL A 291 11.71 12.76 20.42
N CYS A 292 11.62 13.89 21.12
CA CYS A 292 12.72 14.34 21.96
C CYS A 292 12.96 13.36 23.10
N ALA A 293 14.24 13.11 23.41
CA ALA A 293 14.60 12.36 24.61
C ALA A 293 13.94 13.02 25.83
N ASN A 294 13.17 12.26 26.60
CA ASN A 294 12.55 12.75 27.83
C ASN A 294 13.21 12.13 29.06
N ARG A 295 13.78 10.93 28.95
CA ARG A 295 14.49 10.22 30.04
C ARG A 295 15.82 9.70 29.53
N LEU A 296 16.94 10.20 30.05
CA LEU A 296 18.26 9.70 29.69
C LEU A 296 18.64 8.62 30.72
N LEU A 297 18.56 7.35 30.32
CA LEU A 297 18.92 6.20 31.15
C LEU A 297 20.39 5.88 30.90
N VAL A 298 21.24 5.96 31.91
CA VAL A 298 22.68 5.76 31.75
C VAL A 298 23.17 4.68 32.71
N GLN A 299 23.94 3.74 32.17
CA GLN A 299 24.42 2.60 32.96
C GLN A 299 25.43 3.08 34.02
N ASP A 300 25.37 2.47 35.20
CA ASP A 300 26.11 2.88 36.40
C ASP A 300 27.61 3.13 36.16
N SER A 301 28.27 2.26 35.41
CA SER A 301 29.72 2.32 35.12
C SER A 301 30.14 3.53 34.27
N VAL A 302 29.22 4.12 33.50
CA VAL A 302 29.48 5.27 32.61
C VAL A 302 28.68 6.52 32.97
N TYR A 303 27.86 6.46 34.02
CA TYR A 303 26.94 7.53 34.43
C TYR A 303 27.65 8.88 34.65
N ASP A 304 28.67 8.91 35.51
CA ASP A 304 29.34 10.15 35.88
C ASP A 304 30.13 10.73 34.70
N ALA A 305 30.76 9.89 33.89
CA ALA A 305 31.50 10.29 32.70
C ALA A 305 30.58 10.89 31.63
N PHE A 306 29.43 10.25 31.37
CA PHE A 306 28.42 10.77 30.45
C PHE A 306 27.81 12.08 30.96
N ALA A 307 27.44 12.16 32.23
CA ALA A 307 26.86 13.37 32.83
C ALA A 307 27.79 14.58 32.72
N ALA A 308 29.08 14.40 33.01
CA ALA A 308 30.08 15.45 32.88
C ALA A 308 30.25 15.93 31.43
N LYS A 309 30.37 15.00 30.47
CA LYS A 309 30.49 15.33 29.04
C LYS A 309 29.24 16.03 28.51
N LEU A 310 28.06 15.57 28.91
CA LEU A 310 26.80 16.19 28.52
C LEU A 310 26.68 17.61 29.07
N ALA A 311 27.02 17.85 30.34
CA ALA A 311 26.97 19.19 30.93
C ALA A 311 27.85 20.19 30.15
N VAL A 312 29.08 19.81 29.80
CA VAL A 312 29.98 20.63 28.98
C VAL A 312 29.36 20.93 27.61
N ALA A 313 28.79 19.93 26.94
CA ALA A 313 28.14 20.13 25.64
C ALA A 313 26.91 21.04 25.72
N VAL A 314 26.15 20.96 26.81
CA VAL A 314 24.95 21.77 27.06
C VAL A 314 25.31 23.23 27.36
N GLU A 315 26.38 23.46 28.11
CA GLU A 315 26.87 24.82 28.42
C GLU A 315 27.38 25.56 27.18
N ALA A 316 27.77 24.84 26.13
CA ALA A 316 28.18 25.42 24.85
C ALA A 316 27.00 25.88 23.97
N LEU A 317 25.74 25.60 24.35
CA LEU A 317 24.56 26.04 23.60
C LEU A 317 24.30 27.54 23.78
N THR A 318 24.02 28.22 22.66
CA THR A 318 23.68 29.65 22.66
C THR A 318 22.17 29.83 22.65
N VAL A 319 21.64 30.47 23.69
CA VAL A 319 20.21 30.80 23.82
C VAL A 319 19.97 32.23 23.34
N GLY A 320 19.02 32.44 22.43
CA GLY A 320 18.71 33.78 21.91
C GLY A 320 17.60 33.77 20.86
N GLY A 321 17.33 34.92 20.25
CA GLY A 321 16.31 35.02 19.20
C GLY A 321 16.71 34.19 17.97
N GLY A 322 15.78 33.42 17.40
CA GLY A 322 16.11 32.45 16.34
C GLY A 322 16.67 33.06 15.03
N LEU A 323 16.55 34.38 14.83
CA LEU A 323 17.15 35.09 13.69
C LEU A 323 18.58 35.59 13.96
N GLU A 324 19.06 35.51 15.20
CA GLU A 324 20.40 35.95 15.56
C GLU A 324 21.45 34.90 15.12
N PRO A 325 22.57 35.32 14.52
CA PRO A 325 23.63 34.40 14.11
C PRO A 325 24.22 33.63 15.31
N GLY A 326 24.39 32.31 15.15
CA GLY A 326 25.04 31.45 16.16
C GLY A 326 24.13 30.97 17.28
N VAL A 327 22.86 31.40 17.34
CA VAL A 327 21.86 30.85 18.27
C VAL A 327 21.54 29.41 17.91
N THR A 328 21.53 28.53 18.91
CA THR A 328 21.22 27.10 18.78
C THR A 328 19.99 26.69 19.58
N VAL A 329 19.49 27.54 20.49
CA VAL A 329 18.27 27.30 21.27
C VAL A 329 17.41 28.56 21.27
N GLY A 330 16.21 28.47 20.69
CA GLY A 330 15.21 29.54 20.67
C GLY A 330 14.34 29.59 21.94
N PRO A 331 13.31 30.47 21.98
CA PRO A 331 12.34 30.48 23.06
C PRO A 331 11.42 29.24 23.00
N LEU A 332 10.77 28.97 24.12
CA LEU A 332 9.59 28.12 24.16
C LEU A 332 8.39 28.84 23.53
N ILE A 333 7.41 28.08 23.03
CA ILE A 333 6.32 28.63 22.22
C ILE A 333 5.44 29.64 22.99
N ASP A 334 5.14 29.35 24.25
CA ASP A 334 4.25 30.15 25.10
C ASP A 334 4.62 30.04 26.59
N ASP A 335 3.87 30.76 27.42
CA ASP A 335 4.13 30.88 28.85
C ASP A 335 3.75 29.58 29.60
N GLU A 336 2.77 28.81 29.10
CA GLU A 336 2.40 27.51 29.66
C GLU A 336 3.53 26.49 29.51
N ALA A 337 4.21 26.47 28.36
CA ALA A 337 5.38 25.63 28.15
C ALA A 337 6.50 25.94 29.16
N VAL A 338 6.77 27.22 29.44
CA VAL A 338 7.76 27.64 30.44
C VAL A 338 7.35 27.16 31.84
N LEU A 339 6.10 27.39 32.23
CA LEU A 339 5.59 27.00 33.55
C LEU A 339 5.65 25.48 33.75
N LYS A 340 5.39 24.70 32.70
CA LYS A 340 5.50 23.24 32.75
C LYS A 340 6.94 22.78 32.99
N VAL A 341 7.90 23.38 32.30
CA VAL A 341 9.33 23.12 32.50
C VAL A 341 9.74 23.45 33.93
N GLU A 342 9.35 24.61 34.45
CA GLU A 342 9.62 25.02 35.84
C GLU A 342 9.02 24.05 36.85
N ALA A 343 7.78 23.60 36.63
CA ALA A 343 7.11 22.64 37.49
C ALA A 343 7.85 21.28 37.52
N HIS A 344 8.32 20.79 36.37
CA HIS A 344 9.09 19.53 36.31
C HIS A 344 10.45 19.64 37.01
N VAL A 345 11.17 20.75 36.82
CA VAL A 345 12.46 20.98 37.48
C VAL A 345 12.27 21.12 39.00
N ALA A 346 11.26 21.88 39.45
CA ALA A 346 10.97 22.04 40.87
C ALA A 346 10.57 20.72 41.54
N ASP A 347 9.73 19.92 40.88
CA ASP A 347 9.34 18.59 41.36
C ASP A 347 10.55 17.65 41.50
N ALA A 348 11.42 17.61 40.49
CA ALA A 348 12.62 16.79 40.52
C ALA A 348 13.56 17.19 41.67
N LEU A 349 13.77 18.50 41.88
CA LEU A 349 14.57 19.02 42.99
C LEU A 349 13.96 18.66 44.35
N ALA A 350 12.64 18.79 44.51
CA ALA A 350 11.94 18.38 45.72
C ALA A 350 12.04 16.87 45.98
N GLY A 351 12.14 16.07 44.92
CA GLY A 351 12.38 14.63 44.97
C GLY A 351 13.85 14.21 45.21
N GLY A 352 14.78 15.17 45.34
CA GLY A 352 16.19 14.92 45.62
C GLY A 352 17.13 14.90 44.41
N ALA A 353 16.63 15.20 43.20
CA ALA A 353 17.51 15.42 42.05
C ALA A 353 18.36 16.69 42.24
N ARG A 354 19.44 16.81 41.47
CA ARG A 354 20.30 18.00 41.49
C ARG A 354 20.44 18.58 40.09
N VAL A 355 20.51 19.90 40.00
CA VAL A 355 20.87 20.61 38.76
C VAL A 355 22.37 20.53 38.59
N LEU A 356 22.82 19.93 37.48
CA LEU A 356 24.22 19.92 37.07
C LEU A 356 24.57 21.18 36.29
N THR A 357 23.67 21.63 35.40
CA THR A 357 23.74 22.92 34.71
C THR A 357 22.34 23.41 34.35
N GLY A 358 22.14 24.73 34.20
CA GLY A 358 20.86 25.36 33.86
C GLY A 358 19.89 25.55 35.04
N GLY A 359 18.64 25.08 34.89
CA GLY A 359 17.61 25.02 35.93
C GLY A 359 16.81 26.30 36.16
N ARG A 360 16.82 27.25 35.22
CA ARG A 360 16.21 28.58 35.38
C ARG A 360 15.82 29.21 34.06
N ARG A 361 14.98 30.25 34.10
CA ARG A 361 14.73 31.13 32.95
C ARG A 361 16.02 31.83 32.50
N HIS A 362 16.12 32.12 31.21
CA HIS A 362 17.25 32.81 30.60
C HIS A 362 16.99 34.32 30.52
N GLY A 363 18.05 35.14 30.60
CA GLY A 363 17.94 36.60 30.60
C GLY A 363 17.46 37.24 29.29
N ALA A 364 17.37 36.47 28.20
CA ALA A 364 16.92 36.96 26.89
C ALA A 364 15.41 37.28 26.83
N GLY A 365 14.60 36.79 27.79
CA GLY A 365 13.17 37.10 27.85
C GLY A 365 12.34 36.03 28.57
N ALA A 366 11.05 36.30 28.73
CA ALA A 366 10.15 35.48 29.57
C ALA A 366 9.99 34.02 29.11
N ARG A 367 10.08 33.78 27.79
CA ARG A 367 9.93 32.44 27.17
C ARG A 367 11.23 31.70 26.91
N PHE A 368 12.36 32.27 27.31
CA PHE A 368 13.65 31.61 27.18
C PHE A 368 13.97 30.83 28.45
N TYR A 369 14.38 29.57 28.30
CA TYR A 369 14.77 28.71 29.40
C TYR A 369 16.20 28.20 29.18
N VAL A 370 17.03 28.21 30.22
CA VAL A 370 18.41 27.75 30.10
C VAL A 370 18.42 26.23 29.92
N PRO A 371 19.06 25.69 28.86
CA PRO A 371 19.26 24.25 28.72
C PRO A 371 19.77 23.61 30.02
N THR A 372 19.06 22.59 30.48
CA THR A 372 19.22 22.05 31.84
C THR A 372 19.62 20.59 31.80
N VAL A 373 20.52 20.19 32.70
CA VAL A 373 20.84 18.79 32.99
C VAL A 373 20.53 18.54 34.46
N LEU A 374 19.67 17.54 34.71
CA LEU A 374 19.35 17.06 36.05
C LEU A 374 20.01 15.70 36.26
N VAL A 375 20.63 15.50 37.42
CA VAL A 375 21.21 14.23 37.84
C VAL A 375 20.48 13.70 39.08
N ASP A 376 20.62 12.41 39.32
CA ASP A 376 20.04 11.68 40.44
C ASP A 376 18.50 11.67 40.36
N VAL A 377 17.98 11.62 39.13
CA VAL A 377 16.54 11.57 38.85
C VAL A 377 16.02 10.16 39.09
N THR A 378 14.87 10.05 39.75
CA THR A 378 14.26 8.76 40.10
C THR A 378 12.91 8.57 39.40
N PRO A 379 12.43 7.31 39.24
CA PRO A 379 11.14 7.03 38.61
C PRO A 379 9.89 7.59 39.31
N THR A 380 10.02 8.11 40.54
CA THR A 380 8.91 8.71 41.30
C THR A 380 8.69 10.19 40.95
N MET A 381 9.64 10.85 40.31
CA MET A 381 9.53 12.25 39.89
C MET A 381 8.63 12.37 38.66
N ARG A 382 7.87 13.46 38.55
CA ARG A 382 6.91 13.69 37.46
C ARG A 382 7.54 13.59 36.08
N ILE A 383 8.78 14.08 35.93
CA ILE A 383 9.52 14.04 34.67
C ILE A 383 9.78 12.61 34.14
N ALA A 384 9.64 11.58 34.98
CA ALA A 384 9.71 10.19 34.55
C ALA A 384 8.42 9.70 33.85
N ARG A 385 7.28 10.34 34.09
CA ARG A 385 5.96 9.91 33.56
C ARG A 385 5.35 10.91 32.59
N GLU A 386 5.67 12.19 32.74
CA GLU A 386 5.15 13.29 31.94
C GLU A 386 6.18 13.76 30.90
N GLU A 387 5.73 14.04 29.68
CA GLU A 387 6.57 14.67 28.66
C GLU A 387 6.88 16.12 29.04
N THR A 388 8.16 16.50 29.12
CA THR A 388 8.56 17.86 29.53
C THR A 388 8.29 18.90 28.46
N PHE A 389 8.50 18.54 27.20
CA PHE A 389 8.40 19.44 26.04
C PHE A 389 9.22 20.74 26.19
N GLY A 390 10.44 20.59 26.72
CA GLY A 390 11.38 21.69 26.94
C GLY A 390 12.81 21.19 27.13
N PRO A 391 13.80 22.10 27.27
CA PRO A 391 15.22 21.79 27.14
C PRO A 391 15.81 21.27 28.47
N VAL A 392 15.23 20.19 29.02
CA VAL A 392 15.67 19.54 30.27
C VAL A 392 16.06 18.10 30.01
N ALA A 393 17.30 17.72 30.33
CA ALA A 393 17.82 16.36 30.29
C ALA A 393 17.88 15.75 31.69
N PRO A 394 16.90 14.93 32.10
CA PRO A 394 16.97 14.17 33.34
C PRO A 394 17.75 12.86 33.15
N LEU A 395 18.78 12.66 33.98
CA LEU A 395 19.61 11.45 33.99
C LEU A 395 19.16 10.49 35.09
N PHE A 396 18.85 9.28 34.66
CA PHE A 396 18.47 8.15 35.50
C PHE A 396 19.58 7.11 35.44
N ARG A 397 19.86 6.48 36.57
CA ARG A 397 20.88 5.44 36.69
C ARG A 397 20.24 4.05 36.60
N PHE A 398 20.84 3.14 35.84
CA PHE A 398 20.47 1.72 35.81
C PHE A 398 21.71 0.82 35.90
N ARG A 399 21.54 -0.45 36.27
CA ARG A 399 22.64 -1.42 36.45
C ARG A 399 22.67 -2.50 35.38
N THR A 400 21.50 -2.98 34.95
CA THR A 400 21.37 -4.15 34.06
C THR A 400 20.55 -3.83 32.81
N GLU A 401 20.74 -4.61 31.75
CA GLU A 401 19.99 -4.50 30.49
C GLU A 401 18.48 -4.67 30.73
N GLU A 402 18.11 -5.66 31.57
CA GLU A 402 16.73 -5.95 31.93
C GLU A 402 16.08 -4.79 32.72
N GLU A 403 16.85 -4.12 33.57
CA GLU A 403 16.40 -2.93 34.28
C GLU A 403 16.18 -1.76 33.32
N ALA A 404 17.11 -1.50 32.39
CA ALA A 404 16.95 -0.43 31.41
C ALA A 404 15.70 -0.62 30.54
N ILE A 405 15.47 -1.84 30.04
CA ILE A 405 14.29 -2.18 29.24
C ILE A 405 13.01 -2.00 30.07
N ARG A 406 12.98 -2.50 31.31
CA ARG A 406 11.81 -2.34 32.20
C ARG A 406 11.52 -0.86 32.46
N MET A 407 12.54 -0.07 32.79
CA MET A 407 12.39 1.37 33.01
C MET A 407 11.92 2.07 31.74
N ALA A 408 12.48 1.73 30.58
CA ALA A 408 12.08 2.29 29.29
C ALA A 408 10.60 2.04 29.01
N ASN A 409 10.15 0.78 29.12
CA ASN A 409 8.78 0.37 28.77
C ASN A 409 7.70 0.69 29.82
N ASP A 410 8.07 1.10 31.05
CA ASP A 410 7.15 1.53 32.12
C ASP A 410 6.52 2.91 31.83
N THR A 411 5.74 2.96 30.76
CA THR A 411 4.99 4.14 30.33
C THR A 411 3.82 3.72 29.43
N GLU A 412 2.77 4.55 29.39
CA GLU A 412 1.65 4.35 28.46
C GLU A 412 1.99 4.71 27.01
N TYR A 413 3.11 5.40 26.80
CA TYR A 413 3.59 5.87 25.50
C TYR A 413 4.49 4.84 24.81
N GLY A 414 4.69 5.01 23.50
CA GLY A 414 5.49 4.11 22.67
C GLY A 414 5.84 4.72 21.32
N LEU A 415 6.28 5.99 21.30
CA LEU A 415 6.60 6.72 20.06
C LEU A 415 8.02 6.43 19.55
N ALA A 416 9.01 7.12 20.12
CA ALA A 416 10.44 6.93 19.82
C ALA A 416 11.22 6.50 21.06
N ALA A 417 12.25 5.68 20.86
CA ALA A 417 13.29 5.36 21.83
C ALA A 417 14.65 5.44 21.17
N TYR A 418 15.70 5.61 21.95
CA TYR A 418 17.08 5.64 21.48
C TYR A 418 17.94 4.78 22.39
N PHE A 419 18.93 4.09 21.84
CA PHE A 419 19.97 3.49 22.67
C PHE A 419 21.33 3.45 21.97
N TYR A 420 22.38 3.46 22.78
CA TYR A 420 23.77 3.38 22.35
C TYR A 420 24.43 2.14 22.98
N ALA A 421 24.90 1.25 22.12
CA ALA A 421 25.61 0.01 22.45
C ALA A 421 26.40 -0.47 21.21
N ARG A 422 27.47 -1.25 21.41
CA ARG A 422 28.32 -1.79 20.33
C ARG A 422 28.21 -3.31 20.21
N ASP A 423 27.85 -4.02 21.27
CA ASP A 423 27.57 -5.46 21.22
C ASP A 423 26.35 -5.73 20.35
N VAL A 424 26.56 -6.46 19.25
CA VAL A 424 25.49 -6.78 18.29
C VAL A 424 24.39 -7.61 18.95
N GLY A 425 24.72 -8.50 19.89
CA GLY A 425 23.72 -9.30 20.61
C GLY A 425 22.77 -8.42 21.42
N ARG A 426 23.30 -7.46 22.18
CA ARG A 426 22.56 -6.44 22.92
C ARG A 426 21.74 -5.56 21.98
N VAL A 427 22.29 -5.14 20.85
CA VAL A 427 21.57 -4.33 19.85
C VAL A 427 20.27 -5.01 19.41
N PHE A 428 20.30 -6.30 19.10
CA PHE A 428 19.08 -7.04 18.75
C PHE A 428 18.14 -7.19 19.95
N ARG A 429 18.63 -7.65 21.11
CA ARG A 429 17.77 -7.86 22.29
C ARG A 429 17.07 -6.59 22.74
N VAL A 430 17.80 -5.48 22.85
CA VAL A 430 17.24 -4.18 23.26
C VAL A 430 16.36 -3.59 22.17
N GLY A 431 16.79 -3.66 20.90
CA GLY A 431 16.02 -3.15 19.77
C GLY A 431 14.65 -3.81 19.63
N GLU A 432 14.56 -5.13 19.85
CA GLU A 432 13.31 -5.88 19.78
C GLU A 432 12.46 -5.76 21.06
N ALA A 433 13.08 -5.60 22.23
CA ALA A 433 12.37 -5.56 23.51
C ALA A 433 11.76 -4.20 23.85
N LEU A 434 12.15 -3.12 23.16
CA LEU A 434 11.60 -1.78 23.37
C LEU A 434 10.20 -1.66 22.76
N ASP A 435 9.19 -1.33 23.58
CA ASP A 435 7.79 -1.16 23.17
C ASP A 435 7.54 0.19 22.47
N TYR A 436 8.27 0.47 21.40
CA TYR A 436 8.25 1.74 20.68
C TYR A 436 8.10 1.53 19.18
N GLY A 437 7.36 2.42 18.52
CA GLY A 437 7.19 2.35 17.07
C GLY A 437 8.45 2.70 16.28
N MET A 438 9.39 3.42 16.90
CA MET A 438 10.66 3.85 16.31
C MET A 438 11.81 3.72 17.30
N VAL A 439 12.94 3.16 16.86
CA VAL A 439 14.13 2.96 17.71
C VAL A 439 15.39 3.48 17.00
N GLY A 440 16.06 4.47 17.56
CA GLY A 440 17.36 4.96 17.10
C GLY A 440 18.51 4.20 17.77
N ILE A 441 19.39 3.61 16.97
CA ILE A 441 20.51 2.80 17.45
C ILE A 441 21.80 3.52 17.09
N ASN A 442 22.57 3.94 18.10
CA ASN A 442 23.79 4.75 17.92
C ASN A 442 23.57 6.04 17.10
N THR A 443 22.35 6.57 17.10
CA THR A 443 21.98 7.86 16.49
C THR A 443 20.90 8.54 17.33
N GLY A 444 20.97 9.87 17.44
CA GLY A 444 19.92 10.71 18.05
C GLY A 444 18.94 11.28 17.03
N LEU A 445 19.10 10.97 15.74
CA LEU A 445 18.31 11.52 14.65
C LEU A 445 17.82 10.39 13.74
N ILE A 446 16.49 10.20 13.69
CA ILE A 446 15.83 9.13 12.95
C ILE A 446 14.80 9.65 11.92
N SER A 447 14.58 10.96 11.88
CA SER A 447 13.53 11.58 11.04
C SER A 447 13.91 11.54 9.57
N THR A 448 13.09 10.88 8.75
CA THR A 448 13.20 10.82 7.28
C THR A 448 11.82 10.50 6.70
N GLU A 449 11.60 10.91 5.46
CA GLU A 449 10.44 10.63 4.63
C GLU A 449 10.34 9.17 4.18
N VAL A 450 11.44 8.40 4.15
CA VAL A 450 11.44 7.03 3.60
C VAL A 450 11.13 5.93 4.62
N ALA A 451 11.14 6.26 5.92
CA ALA A 451 10.89 5.31 7.01
C ALA A 451 9.49 5.53 7.63
N PRO A 452 8.83 4.46 8.12
CA PRO A 452 7.51 4.59 8.74
C PRO A 452 7.65 5.26 10.11
N PHE A 453 7.14 6.47 10.20
CA PHE A 453 7.13 7.26 11.42
C PHE A 453 5.80 7.06 12.15
N GLY A 454 5.85 6.57 13.38
CA GLY A 454 4.67 6.61 14.25
C GLY A 454 4.72 5.72 15.48
N GLY A 455 3.69 5.85 16.31
CA GLY A 455 3.65 5.26 17.65
C GLY A 455 3.00 3.88 17.76
N VAL A 456 3.24 3.24 18.89
CA VAL A 456 2.43 2.13 19.44
C VAL A 456 1.83 2.58 20.79
N LYS A 457 1.08 1.69 21.47
CA LYS A 457 0.39 2.00 22.74
C LYS A 457 -0.47 3.27 22.60
N GLN A 458 -0.37 4.21 23.53
CA GLN A 458 -1.14 5.46 23.48
C GLN A 458 -0.46 6.58 22.67
N SER A 459 0.71 6.31 22.08
CA SER A 459 1.35 7.29 21.19
C SER A 459 0.72 7.35 19.80
N GLY A 460 -0.25 6.48 19.50
CA GLY A 460 -1.21 6.70 18.43
C GLY A 460 -1.40 5.53 17.46
N LEU A 461 -1.82 5.85 16.24
CA LEU A 461 -2.35 4.91 15.24
C LEU A 461 -1.84 5.28 13.85
N GLY A 462 -1.52 4.26 13.05
CA GLY A 462 -1.04 4.42 11.67
C GLY A 462 0.43 4.83 11.57
N ARG A 463 0.92 5.08 10.36
CA ARG A 463 2.28 5.56 10.10
C ARG A 463 2.28 6.69 9.07
N GLU A 464 3.22 7.61 9.20
CA GLU A 464 3.52 8.65 8.21
C GLU A 464 4.89 8.39 7.56
N GLY A 465 5.12 8.88 6.35
CA GLY A 465 6.33 8.54 5.58
C GLY A 465 6.38 7.09 5.11
N SER A 466 7.46 6.73 4.42
CA SER A 466 7.68 5.47 3.71
C SER A 466 6.60 5.13 2.68
N ARG A 467 6.68 3.93 2.11
CA ARG A 467 5.58 3.35 1.33
C ARG A 467 4.32 3.10 2.16
N HIS A 468 4.43 2.98 3.48
CA HIS A 468 3.29 2.67 4.36
C HIS A 468 2.39 3.89 4.58
N GLY A 469 2.94 5.11 4.57
CA GLY A 469 2.18 6.32 4.89
C GLY A 469 1.05 6.63 3.91
N ILE A 470 1.19 6.22 2.64
CA ILE A 470 0.11 6.38 1.66
C ILE A 470 -1.04 5.39 1.89
N ASP A 471 -0.79 4.27 2.58
CA ASP A 471 -1.80 3.25 2.88
C ASP A 471 -2.88 3.78 3.83
N GLU A 472 -2.55 4.76 4.67
CA GLU A 472 -3.48 5.47 5.55
C GLU A 472 -4.58 6.18 4.78
N TYR A 473 -4.33 6.56 3.52
CA TYR A 473 -5.23 7.35 2.68
C TYR A 473 -5.92 6.51 1.59
N LEU A 474 -5.77 5.18 1.66
CA LEU A 474 -6.36 4.25 0.70
C LEU A 474 -7.34 3.28 1.38
N GLU A 475 -8.35 2.86 0.62
CA GLU A 475 -9.19 1.71 0.89
C GLU A 475 -8.83 0.54 -0.02
N THR A 476 -8.77 -0.65 0.56
CA THR A 476 -8.53 -1.90 -0.15
C THR A 476 -9.85 -2.49 -0.61
N LYS A 477 -9.99 -2.74 -1.92
CA LYS A 477 -11.21 -3.29 -2.51
C LYS A 477 -10.93 -4.61 -3.20
N TYR A 478 -11.59 -5.66 -2.72
CA TYR A 478 -11.61 -6.97 -3.35
C TYR A 478 -12.65 -7.03 -4.48
N LEU A 479 -12.23 -7.52 -5.64
CA LEU A 479 -13.06 -7.77 -6.80
C LEU A 479 -13.04 -9.27 -7.11
N CYS A 480 -14.21 -9.91 -7.08
CA CYS A 480 -14.43 -11.27 -7.55
C CYS A 480 -15.07 -11.22 -8.92
N LEU A 481 -14.30 -11.52 -9.96
CA LEU A 481 -14.81 -11.57 -11.33
C LEU A 481 -15.28 -12.99 -11.64
N GLY A 482 -16.59 -13.20 -11.72
CA GLY A 482 -17.20 -14.46 -12.16
C GLY A 482 -17.50 -14.49 -13.67
N GLY A 483 -17.84 -15.65 -14.21
CA GLY A 483 -18.25 -15.80 -15.61
C GLY A 483 -17.10 -15.91 -16.61
N GLY A 484 -15.86 -15.82 -16.14
CA GLY A 484 -14.69 -16.23 -16.88
C GLY A 484 -14.58 -17.74 -16.85
N SER A 485 -15.39 -18.45 -17.66
CA SER A 485 -14.95 -19.76 -18.11
C SER A 485 -13.62 -19.48 -18.80
N VAL A 486 -12.51 -19.79 -18.14
CA VAL A 486 -11.32 -20.07 -18.91
C VAL A 486 -11.69 -21.33 -19.65
N MET A 487 -12.19 -21.14 -20.88
CA MET A 487 -12.10 -22.13 -21.92
C MET A 487 -10.63 -22.53 -21.94
N ARG A 488 -10.28 -23.52 -21.13
CA ARG A 488 -9.12 -24.32 -21.39
C ARG A 488 -9.46 -24.99 -22.73
N HIS A 489 -8.93 -24.35 -23.77
CA HIS A 489 -8.73 -24.86 -25.12
C HIS A 489 -9.93 -24.73 -26.07
N ALA A 490 -10.10 -23.54 -26.66
CA ALA A 490 -10.76 -23.41 -27.97
C ALA A 490 -10.09 -24.28 -29.05
N SER A 491 -8.83 -24.72 -28.85
CA SER A 491 -8.17 -25.72 -29.69
C SER A 491 -8.68 -27.16 -29.50
N ALA A 492 -9.39 -27.48 -28.40
CA ALA A 492 -9.92 -28.82 -28.15
C ALA A 492 -11.26 -29.09 -28.88
N LEU A 493 -11.84 -28.09 -29.54
CA LEU A 493 -13.13 -28.17 -30.24
C LEU A 493 -13.01 -28.22 -31.78
N GLN A 494 -11.81 -28.04 -32.36
CA GLN A 494 -11.60 -28.15 -33.81
C GLN A 494 -11.39 -29.62 -34.22
N PRO A 495 -11.97 -30.08 -35.35
CA PRO A 495 -11.69 -31.41 -35.90
C PRO A 495 -10.21 -31.52 -36.31
N SER A 496 -9.72 -32.75 -36.46
CA SER A 496 -8.38 -32.96 -36.99
C SER A 496 -8.30 -32.67 -38.49
N ALA A 497 -7.12 -32.24 -38.95
CA ALA A 497 -6.87 -32.00 -40.37
C ALA A 497 -7.19 -33.24 -41.22
N TRP A 498 -6.92 -34.45 -40.69
CA TRP A 498 -7.20 -35.71 -41.35
C TRP A 498 -8.70 -35.89 -41.64
N VAL A 499 -9.56 -35.71 -40.62
CA VAL A 499 -11.01 -35.81 -40.80
C VAL A 499 -11.52 -34.72 -41.74
N THR A 500 -11.04 -33.48 -41.60
CA THR A 500 -11.49 -32.40 -42.50
C THR A 500 -11.11 -32.63 -43.97
N ARG A 501 -9.95 -33.26 -44.22
CA ARG A 501 -9.44 -33.53 -45.56
C ARG A 501 -10.27 -34.57 -46.30
N PHE A 502 -10.69 -35.63 -45.62
CA PHE A 502 -11.39 -36.76 -46.25
C PHE A 502 -12.91 -36.73 -46.11
N ALA A 503 -13.45 -35.83 -45.27
CA ALA A 503 -14.90 -35.66 -45.16
C ALA A 503 -15.57 -35.23 -46.48
N SER A 504 -14.83 -34.62 -47.42
CA SER A 504 -15.36 -34.30 -48.75
C SER A 504 -15.66 -35.52 -49.63
N LEU A 505 -15.19 -36.71 -49.24
CA LEU A 505 -15.53 -37.97 -49.92
C LEU A 505 -16.90 -38.51 -49.48
N ILE A 506 -17.41 -38.04 -48.35
CA ILE A 506 -18.70 -38.48 -47.82
C ILE A 506 -19.82 -37.84 -48.66
N PRO A 507 -20.83 -38.60 -49.13
CA PRO A 507 -21.98 -38.06 -49.84
C PRO A 507 -22.67 -36.94 -49.04
N GLU A 508 -23.15 -35.91 -49.73
CA GLU A 508 -23.87 -34.79 -49.10
C GLU A 508 -25.08 -35.31 -48.30
N GLY A 509 -25.17 -34.90 -47.03
CA GLY A 509 -26.21 -35.41 -46.13
C GLY A 509 -26.10 -36.90 -45.78
N GLY A 510 -24.94 -37.53 -46.01
CA GLY A 510 -24.68 -38.92 -45.66
C GLY A 510 -24.75 -39.21 -44.16
N GLU A 511 -24.94 -40.48 -43.83
CA GLU A 511 -24.96 -40.97 -42.45
C GLU A 511 -23.56 -41.40 -42.00
N VAL A 512 -23.07 -40.79 -40.93
CA VAL A 512 -21.69 -40.93 -40.44
C VAL A 512 -21.69 -41.50 -39.03
N LEU A 513 -20.97 -42.59 -38.83
CA LEU A 513 -20.66 -43.10 -37.49
C LEU A 513 -19.39 -42.43 -36.97
N ASP A 514 -19.47 -41.68 -35.88
CA ASP A 514 -18.29 -41.21 -35.14
C ASP A 514 -18.03 -42.18 -33.97
N PHE A 515 -17.12 -43.13 -34.20
CA PHE A 515 -16.83 -44.24 -33.31
C PHE A 515 -15.77 -43.88 -32.27
N ALA A 516 -16.10 -44.11 -30.99
CA ALA A 516 -15.32 -43.64 -29.85
C ALA A 516 -15.14 -42.10 -29.90
N CYS A 517 -16.26 -41.37 -30.01
CA CYS A 517 -16.28 -39.95 -30.34
C CYS A 517 -15.60 -39.03 -29.31
N GLY A 518 -15.31 -39.51 -28.10
CA GLY A 518 -14.63 -38.76 -27.04
C GLY A 518 -15.33 -37.43 -26.77
N SER A 519 -14.57 -36.31 -26.74
CA SER A 519 -15.14 -34.97 -26.48
C SER A 519 -16.14 -34.48 -27.54
N GLY A 520 -16.34 -35.22 -28.64
CA GLY A 520 -17.31 -34.93 -29.68
C GLY A 520 -16.89 -33.80 -30.64
N ARG A 521 -15.59 -33.49 -30.73
CA ARG A 521 -15.08 -32.42 -31.61
C ARG A 521 -15.37 -32.70 -33.09
N HIS A 522 -15.22 -33.95 -33.53
CA HIS A 522 -15.48 -34.37 -34.90
C HIS A 522 -16.97 -34.48 -35.17
N THR A 523 -17.73 -35.07 -34.23
CA THR A 523 -19.19 -35.11 -34.26
C THR A 523 -19.80 -33.73 -34.55
N ARG A 524 -19.46 -32.71 -33.75
CA ARG A 524 -20.03 -31.36 -33.90
C ARG A 524 -19.67 -30.74 -35.25
N TRP A 525 -18.42 -30.92 -35.69
CA TRP A 525 -17.99 -30.38 -36.97
C TRP A 525 -18.67 -31.07 -38.15
N LEU A 526 -18.76 -32.40 -38.15
CA LEU A 526 -19.45 -33.17 -39.20
C LEU A 526 -20.93 -32.80 -39.27
N ALA A 527 -21.61 -32.71 -38.13
CA ALA A 527 -22.99 -32.23 -38.07
C ALA A 527 -23.14 -30.80 -38.62
N SER A 528 -22.18 -29.91 -38.32
CA SER A 528 -22.17 -28.55 -38.89
C SER A 528 -21.98 -28.50 -40.41
N LYS A 529 -21.51 -29.58 -41.03
CA LYS A 529 -21.42 -29.76 -42.50
C LYS A 529 -22.65 -30.39 -43.12
N GLY A 530 -23.70 -30.66 -42.32
CA GLY A 530 -24.97 -31.22 -42.77
C GLY A 530 -25.03 -32.74 -42.77
N PHE A 531 -24.00 -33.44 -42.25
CA PHE A 531 -24.04 -34.90 -42.11
C PHE A 531 -24.96 -35.32 -40.95
N ARG A 532 -25.62 -36.47 -41.07
CA ARG A 532 -26.33 -37.11 -39.96
C ARG A 532 -25.32 -37.95 -39.20
N VAL A 533 -24.98 -37.56 -37.97
CA VAL A 533 -23.91 -38.22 -37.21
C VAL A 533 -24.50 -39.09 -36.11
N GLU A 534 -24.18 -40.37 -36.10
CA GLU A 534 -24.37 -41.24 -34.94
C GLU A 534 -23.05 -41.30 -34.16
N ALA A 535 -23.01 -40.66 -32.99
CA ALA A 535 -21.85 -40.60 -32.12
C ALA A 535 -21.96 -41.70 -31.06
N VAL A 536 -20.94 -42.56 -30.97
CA VAL A 536 -20.92 -43.68 -30.04
C VAL A 536 -19.68 -43.64 -29.15
N ASP A 537 -19.88 -43.80 -27.85
CA ASP A 537 -18.82 -43.93 -26.87
C ASP A 537 -19.30 -44.77 -25.67
N ARG A 538 -18.37 -45.25 -24.85
CA ARG A 538 -18.69 -45.90 -23.57
C ARG A 538 -18.84 -44.88 -22.44
N ASP A 539 -18.29 -43.67 -22.61
CA ASP A 539 -18.33 -42.60 -21.61
C ASP A 539 -19.63 -41.79 -21.76
N ALA A 540 -20.58 -42.05 -20.85
CA ALA A 540 -21.85 -41.33 -20.80
C ALA A 540 -21.68 -39.80 -20.69
N VAL A 541 -20.66 -39.34 -19.96
CA VAL A 541 -20.38 -37.89 -19.77
C VAL A 541 -19.93 -37.26 -21.09
N ALA A 542 -19.16 -38.01 -21.88
CA ALA A 542 -18.73 -37.55 -23.21
C ALA A 542 -19.93 -37.37 -24.16
N LEU A 543 -20.91 -38.26 -24.09
CA LEU A 543 -22.15 -38.22 -24.88
C LEU A 543 -23.12 -37.13 -24.41
N GLU A 544 -23.22 -36.85 -23.11
CA GLU A 544 -24.03 -35.76 -22.58
C GLU A 544 -23.63 -34.39 -23.16
N LEU A 545 -22.34 -34.18 -23.42
CA LEU A 545 -21.84 -32.94 -24.07
C LEU A 545 -22.34 -32.75 -25.51
N LEU A 546 -22.91 -33.79 -26.12
CA LEU A 546 -23.48 -33.78 -27.47
C LEU A 546 -25.02 -33.69 -27.47
N ALA A 547 -25.65 -33.69 -26.29
CA ALA A 547 -27.09 -33.52 -26.16
C ALA A 547 -27.55 -32.19 -26.78
N GLY A 548 -28.54 -32.26 -27.67
CA GLY A 548 -29.12 -31.08 -28.33
C GLY A 548 -28.35 -30.56 -29.54
N VAL A 549 -27.26 -31.20 -29.97
CA VAL A 549 -26.60 -30.84 -31.24
C VAL A 549 -27.48 -31.30 -32.42
N PRO A 550 -27.84 -30.40 -33.36
CA PRO A 550 -28.65 -30.78 -34.52
C PRO A 550 -28.00 -31.88 -35.36
N HIS A 551 -28.81 -32.78 -35.90
CA HIS A 551 -28.37 -33.91 -36.75
C HIS A 551 -27.45 -34.94 -36.07
N VAL A 552 -27.30 -34.88 -34.74
CA VAL A 552 -26.53 -35.86 -33.96
C VAL A 552 -27.46 -36.78 -33.18
N LYS A 553 -27.21 -38.09 -33.27
CA LYS A 553 -27.75 -39.11 -32.37
C LYS A 553 -26.61 -39.65 -31.51
N THR A 554 -26.81 -39.74 -30.21
CA THR A 554 -25.81 -40.34 -29.29
C THR A 554 -26.21 -41.76 -28.93
N ARG A 555 -25.21 -42.63 -28.78
CA ARG A 555 -25.40 -44.01 -28.33
C ARG A 555 -24.30 -44.39 -27.34
N GLU A 556 -24.70 -44.77 -26.14
CA GLU A 556 -23.78 -45.38 -25.18
C GLU A 556 -23.64 -46.88 -25.50
N ALA A 557 -22.40 -47.35 -25.69
CA ALA A 557 -22.12 -48.76 -25.94
C ALA A 557 -20.72 -49.15 -25.45
N ASP A 558 -20.61 -50.36 -24.90
CA ASP A 558 -19.30 -50.98 -24.66
C ASP A 558 -18.68 -51.42 -26.00
N LEU A 559 -17.68 -50.63 -26.43
CA LEU A 559 -16.98 -50.80 -27.71
C LEU A 559 -15.90 -51.90 -27.67
N GLU A 560 -15.66 -52.51 -26.51
CA GLU A 560 -14.65 -53.53 -26.28
C GLU A 560 -15.32 -54.91 -26.24
N GLU A 561 -16.05 -55.21 -25.16
CA GLU A 561 -16.57 -56.56 -24.86
C GLU A 561 -18.08 -56.71 -25.09
N GLY A 562 -18.81 -55.60 -25.31
CA GLY A 562 -20.27 -55.60 -25.50
C GLY A 562 -20.78 -56.19 -26.85
N PRO A 563 -22.08 -56.43 -27.01
CA PRO A 563 -22.65 -56.78 -28.31
C PRO A 563 -22.41 -55.68 -29.35
N TRP A 564 -22.27 -56.03 -30.64
CA TRP A 564 -22.15 -55.02 -31.70
C TRP A 564 -23.42 -54.18 -31.80
N PRO A 565 -23.36 -52.85 -31.55
CA PRO A 565 -24.57 -52.03 -31.40
C PRO A 565 -25.25 -51.67 -32.72
N PHE A 566 -24.65 -52.02 -33.87
CA PHE A 566 -25.11 -51.61 -35.20
C PHE A 566 -25.41 -52.81 -36.12
N ALA A 567 -25.90 -53.92 -35.57
CA ALA A 567 -26.25 -55.10 -36.37
C ALA A 567 -27.30 -54.74 -37.43
N GLY A 568 -26.98 -54.96 -38.71
CA GLY A 568 -27.87 -54.66 -39.85
C GLY A 568 -27.97 -53.18 -40.23
N HIS A 569 -27.20 -52.29 -39.59
CA HIS A 569 -27.12 -50.88 -39.93
C HIS A 569 -25.85 -50.60 -40.74
N HIS A 570 -25.95 -49.75 -41.75
CA HIS A 570 -24.81 -49.39 -42.59
C HIS A 570 -24.66 -47.87 -42.70
N PHE A 571 -23.42 -47.41 -42.79
CA PHE A 571 -23.05 -45.99 -42.78
C PHE A 571 -22.35 -45.60 -44.08
N ASP A 572 -22.58 -44.36 -44.52
CA ASP A 572 -21.90 -43.75 -45.66
C ASP A 572 -20.45 -43.38 -45.31
N ALA A 573 -20.19 -43.12 -44.03
CA ALA A 573 -18.84 -43.04 -43.53
C ALA A 573 -18.70 -43.52 -42.08
N ILE A 574 -17.51 -43.98 -41.74
CA ILE A 574 -17.12 -44.31 -40.38
C ILE A 574 -15.85 -43.53 -40.04
N VAL A 575 -15.91 -42.76 -38.97
CA VAL A 575 -14.83 -41.95 -38.43
C VAL A 575 -14.36 -42.56 -37.12
N VAL A 576 -13.08 -42.87 -37.00
CA VAL A 576 -12.48 -43.45 -35.78
C VAL A 576 -11.29 -42.58 -35.39
N THR A 577 -11.39 -41.81 -34.30
CA THR A 577 -10.38 -40.78 -33.99
C THR A 577 -9.73 -40.89 -32.60
N ASN A 578 -10.22 -41.81 -31.77
CA ASN A 578 -9.77 -41.95 -30.37
C ASN A 578 -9.13 -43.32 -30.13
N TYR A 579 -9.90 -44.39 -30.24
CA TYR A 579 -9.41 -45.77 -30.10
C TYR A 579 -10.26 -46.75 -30.89
N LEU A 580 -9.70 -47.93 -31.15
CA LEU A 580 -10.41 -49.07 -31.71
C LEU A 580 -9.95 -50.37 -31.05
N PHE A 581 -10.88 -51.13 -30.47
CA PHE A 581 -10.61 -52.49 -30.06
C PHE A 581 -10.43 -53.38 -31.30
N ARG A 582 -9.24 -53.98 -31.46
CA ARG A 582 -8.80 -54.68 -32.68
C ARG A 582 -9.80 -55.70 -33.24
N PRO A 583 -10.49 -56.52 -32.42
CA PRO A 583 -11.54 -57.44 -32.92
C PRO A 583 -12.72 -56.74 -33.62
N ARG A 584 -12.96 -55.44 -33.39
CA ARG A 584 -14.08 -54.70 -33.99
C ARG A 584 -13.81 -54.19 -35.40
N LEU A 585 -12.56 -54.18 -35.87
CA LEU A 585 -12.23 -53.62 -37.20
C LEU A 585 -13.05 -54.28 -38.31
N GLY A 586 -13.19 -55.61 -38.29
CA GLY A 586 -13.99 -56.33 -39.28
C GLY A 586 -15.47 -55.93 -39.27
N LEU A 587 -16.04 -55.72 -38.08
CA LEU A 587 -17.44 -55.29 -37.92
C LEU A 587 -17.66 -53.85 -38.42
N LEU A 588 -16.71 -52.95 -38.16
CA LEU A 588 -16.74 -51.59 -38.72
C LEU A 588 -16.71 -51.63 -40.25
N LEU A 589 -15.79 -52.40 -40.84
CA LEU A 589 -15.69 -52.52 -42.30
C LEU A 589 -16.96 -53.15 -42.91
N GLN A 590 -17.61 -54.08 -42.21
CA GLN A 590 -18.91 -54.64 -42.63
C GLN A 590 -20.02 -53.59 -42.57
N ALA A 591 -20.03 -52.73 -41.56
CA ALA A 591 -20.99 -51.64 -41.38
C ALA A 591 -20.82 -50.47 -42.37
N LEU A 592 -19.77 -50.44 -43.20
CA LEU A 592 -19.70 -49.48 -44.31
C LEU A 592 -20.63 -49.88 -45.47
N ASN A 593 -21.32 -48.90 -46.05
CA ASN A 593 -22.00 -49.04 -47.34
C ASN A 593 -21.00 -49.33 -48.47
N HIS A 594 -21.46 -49.93 -49.57
CA HIS A 594 -20.66 -49.95 -50.79
C HIS A 594 -20.50 -48.51 -51.31
N GLY A 595 -19.26 -48.10 -51.56
CA GLY A 595 -18.89 -46.71 -51.81
C GLY A 595 -18.68 -45.88 -50.53
N GLY A 596 -18.88 -46.45 -49.34
CA GLY A 596 -18.71 -45.76 -48.07
C GLY A 596 -17.24 -45.54 -47.69
N VAL A 597 -16.98 -44.51 -46.89
CA VAL A 597 -15.64 -44.01 -46.56
C VAL A 597 -15.24 -44.35 -45.13
N LEU A 598 -14.09 -45.00 -44.95
CA LEU A 598 -13.41 -45.09 -43.66
C LEU A 598 -12.45 -43.92 -43.50
N ILE A 599 -12.55 -43.19 -42.39
CA ILE A 599 -11.58 -42.19 -41.96
C ILE A 599 -11.09 -42.58 -40.56
N TYR A 600 -9.88 -43.09 -40.49
CA TYR A 600 -9.29 -43.57 -39.24
C TYR A 600 -8.05 -42.75 -38.91
N GLU A 601 -7.96 -42.29 -37.66
CA GLU A 601 -6.83 -41.57 -37.08
C GLU A 601 -6.70 -41.93 -35.59
N THR A 602 -5.73 -42.74 -35.20
CA THR A 602 -5.52 -43.07 -33.77
C THR A 602 -4.06 -42.84 -33.34
N PHE A 603 -3.86 -42.79 -32.02
CA PHE A 603 -2.56 -42.55 -31.39
C PHE A 603 -2.13 -43.81 -30.62
N MET A 604 -0.92 -44.30 -30.88
CA MET A 604 -0.39 -45.52 -30.26
C MET A 604 0.19 -45.30 -28.85
N ILE A 605 0.64 -44.08 -28.53
CA ILE A 605 1.26 -43.73 -27.23
C ILE A 605 0.67 -42.40 -26.76
N GLY A 606 0.18 -42.35 -25.51
CA GLY A 606 -0.39 -41.13 -24.89
C GLY A 606 -1.90 -41.13 -24.66
N ASN A 607 -2.65 -42.19 -24.98
CA ASN A 607 -4.09 -42.32 -24.71
C ASN A 607 -4.39 -42.98 -23.35
N GLU A 608 -3.62 -42.63 -22.31
CA GLU A 608 -3.66 -43.22 -20.95
C GLU A 608 -5.02 -43.04 -20.23
N ARG A 609 -5.93 -42.26 -20.80
CA ARG A 609 -7.24 -41.97 -20.21
C ARG A 609 -8.32 -43.01 -20.55
N PHE A 610 -8.15 -43.80 -21.62
CA PHE A 610 -9.19 -44.72 -22.10
C PHE A 610 -8.70 -46.12 -22.53
N GLY A 611 -7.42 -46.43 -22.41
CA GLY A 611 -6.92 -47.79 -22.53
C GLY A 611 -5.71 -47.95 -21.66
N LYS A 612 -5.67 -48.98 -20.80
CA LYS A 612 -4.42 -49.35 -20.16
C LYS A 612 -3.43 -49.65 -21.29
N PRO A 613 -2.20 -49.09 -21.29
CA PRO A 613 -1.15 -49.49 -22.24
C PRO A 613 -0.73 -50.98 -22.10
N SER A 614 -1.42 -51.75 -21.25
CA SER A 614 -1.22 -53.18 -21.02
C SER A 614 -2.12 -54.11 -21.84
N ASN A 615 -3.14 -53.62 -22.58
CA ASN A 615 -3.94 -54.50 -23.44
C ASN A 615 -3.45 -54.42 -24.91
N PRO A 616 -2.76 -55.45 -25.42
CA PRO A 616 -2.19 -55.46 -26.77
C PRO A 616 -3.24 -55.43 -27.89
N ASP A 617 -4.52 -55.62 -27.57
CA ASP A 617 -5.62 -55.63 -28.54
C ASP A 617 -6.17 -54.22 -28.89
N PHE A 618 -5.63 -53.14 -28.34
CA PHE A 618 -6.00 -51.76 -28.75
C PHE A 618 -5.05 -51.14 -29.78
N LEU A 619 -3.88 -51.76 -29.98
CA LEU A 619 -2.87 -51.25 -30.89
C LEU A 619 -2.79 -52.20 -32.10
N LEU A 620 -3.32 -51.76 -33.23
CA LEU A 620 -3.05 -52.44 -34.50
C LEU A 620 -1.57 -52.23 -34.85
N ARG A 621 -0.87 -53.32 -35.20
CA ARG A 621 0.49 -53.17 -35.73
C ARG A 621 0.42 -52.43 -37.06
N SER A 622 1.44 -51.63 -37.37
CA SER A 622 1.58 -50.83 -38.60
C SER A 622 1.05 -51.50 -39.87
N HIS A 623 1.56 -52.69 -40.16
CA HIS A 623 1.23 -53.47 -41.36
C HIS A 623 -0.20 -54.01 -41.30
N GLU A 624 -0.68 -54.35 -40.12
CA GLU A 624 -1.96 -55.01 -39.92
C GLU A 624 -3.16 -54.11 -40.25
N LEU A 625 -3.10 -52.82 -39.91
CA LEU A 625 -4.16 -51.87 -40.27
C LEU A 625 -4.26 -51.72 -41.78
N PHE A 626 -3.12 -51.57 -42.46
CA PHE A 626 -3.08 -51.40 -43.91
C PHE A 626 -3.55 -52.66 -44.64
N GLU A 627 -3.05 -53.85 -44.25
CA GLU A 627 -3.43 -55.13 -44.85
C GLU A 627 -4.92 -55.43 -44.65
N ARG A 628 -5.42 -55.37 -43.41
CA ARG A 628 -6.82 -55.72 -43.12
C ARG A 628 -7.83 -54.77 -43.74
N VAL A 629 -7.49 -53.48 -43.83
CA VAL A 629 -8.34 -52.52 -44.54
C VAL A 629 -8.23 -52.75 -46.04
N GLY A 630 -7.04 -53.03 -46.57
CA GLY A 630 -6.79 -53.34 -47.98
C GLY A 630 -7.54 -54.58 -48.49
N ASP A 631 -7.73 -55.59 -47.64
CA ASP A 631 -8.50 -56.80 -47.98
C ASP A 631 -10.00 -56.51 -48.22
N ALA A 632 -10.54 -55.44 -47.62
CA ALA A 632 -11.96 -55.12 -47.65
C ALA A 632 -12.30 -53.80 -48.37
N CYS A 633 -11.32 -52.91 -48.56
CA CYS A 633 -11.48 -51.55 -49.04
C CYS A 633 -10.28 -51.13 -49.89
N THR A 634 -10.53 -50.22 -50.85
CA THR A 634 -9.47 -49.54 -51.60
C THR A 634 -8.88 -48.43 -50.71
N VAL A 635 -7.62 -48.56 -50.32
CA VAL A 635 -6.92 -47.55 -49.51
C VAL A 635 -6.55 -46.35 -50.38
N LEU A 636 -6.98 -45.15 -49.98
CA LEU A 636 -6.74 -43.89 -50.69
C LEU A 636 -5.55 -43.11 -50.12
N ALA A 637 -5.35 -43.21 -48.80
CA ALA A 637 -4.25 -42.55 -48.11
C ALA A 637 -3.90 -43.34 -46.85
N TYR A 638 -2.60 -43.43 -46.57
CA TYR A 638 -2.08 -44.05 -45.36
C TYR A 638 -0.88 -43.24 -44.86
N GLU A 639 -0.86 -42.92 -43.57
CA GLU A 639 0.23 -42.21 -42.91
C GLU A 639 0.52 -42.88 -41.57
N GLN A 640 1.81 -43.09 -41.29
CA GLN A 640 2.28 -43.49 -39.98
C GLN A 640 3.59 -42.80 -39.64
N GLY A 641 3.70 -42.26 -38.41
CA GLY A 641 4.91 -41.62 -37.93
C GLY A 641 4.80 -41.11 -36.49
N GLU A 642 5.92 -40.68 -35.92
CA GLU A 642 5.95 -39.97 -34.64
C GLU A 642 5.59 -38.49 -34.84
N VAL A 643 4.65 -38.00 -34.02
CA VAL A 643 4.31 -36.59 -33.92
C VAL A 643 4.80 -36.09 -32.57
N THR A 644 5.60 -35.02 -32.55
CA THR A 644 6.29 -34.53 -31.34
C THR A 644 5.54 -33.43 -30.58
N GLU A 645 4.47 -32.86 -31.14
CA GLU A 645 3.70 -31.78 -30.51
C GLU A 645 2.18 -32.01 -30.62
N PRO A 646 1.38 -31.71 -29.57
CA PRO A 646 1.77 -31.16 -28.27
C PRO A 646 2.35 -32.21 -27.29
N LYS A 647 2.38 -33.50 -27.68
CA LYS A 647 3.05 -34.62 -26.98
C LYS A 647 3.56 -35.64 -27.99
N SER A 648 4.65 -36.34 -27.68
CA SER A 648 5.18 -37.43 -28.51
C SER A 648 4.18 -38.60 -28.59
N ALA A 649 3.71 -38.92 -29.80
CA ALA A 649 2.81 -40.03 -30.06
C ALA A 649 3.08 -40.62 -31.46
N VAL A 650 3.04 -41.94 -31.60
CA VAL A 650 3.01 -42.58 -32.92
C VAL A 650 1.57 -42.54 -33.44
N VAL A 651 1.33 -41.83 -34.54
CA VAL A 651 0.01 -41.70 -35.17
C VAL A 651 -0.15 -42.75 -36.26
N GLN A 652 -1.33 -43.34 -36.35
CA GLN A 652 -1.76 -44.17 -37.48
C GLN A 652 -2.99 -43.56 -38.13
N ARG A 653 -2.91 -43.34 -39.44
CA ARG A 653 -3.95 -42.71 -40.24
C ARG A 653 -4.21 -43.52 -41.49
N ILE A 654 -5.47 -43.83 -41.75
CA ILE A 654 -5.88 -44.47 -43.00
C ILE A 654 -7.19 -43.88 -43.48
N CYS A 655 -7.29 -43.63 -44.78
CA CYS A 655 -8.54 -43.34 -45.45
C CYS A 655 -8.74 -44.38 -46.56
N ALA A 656 -9.91 -45.01 -46.58
CA ALA A 656 -10.22 -46.07 -47.53
C ALA A 656 -11.69 -46.03 -47.95
N VAL A 657 -12.01 -46.63 -49.10
CA VAL A 657 -13.39 -46.75 -49.60
C VAL A 657 -13.73 -48.21 -49.85
N LYS A 658 -14.92 -48.62 -49.41
CA LYS A 658 -15.41 -49.99 -49.64
C LYS A 658 -15.92 -50.15 -51.07
N GLY A 659 -15.27 -51.00 -51.87
CA GLY A 659 -15.62 -51.21 -53.27
C GLY A 659 -15.22 -50.03 -54.17
N HIS A 660 -16.09 -49.64 -55.11
CA HIS A 660 -15.85 -48.57 -56.08
C HIS A 660 -16.57 -47.27 -55.68
N HIS A 661 -15.84 -46.16 -55.57
CA HIS A 661 -16.43 -44.84 -55.31
C HIS A 661 -16.89 -44.17 -56.63
N PRO A 662 -18.14 -43.66 -56.74
CA PRO A 662 -18.67 -43.08 -57.98
C PRO A 662 -17.90 -41.85 -58.50
N SER A 663 -17.23 -41.13 -57.61
CA SER A 663 -16.58 -39.84 -57.88
C SER A 663 -15.04 -39.86 -57.81
N LEU A 664 -14.42 -41.02 -57.55
CA LEU A 664 -12.95 -41.15 -57.60
C LEU A 664 -12.53 -41.79 -58.92
N ARG A 665 -11.90 -40.99 -59.79
CA ARG A 665 -10.91 -41.51 -60.73
C ARG A 665 -9.60 -41.62 -59.96
N LEU A 666 -9.24 -42.83 -59.55
CA LEU A 666 -7.93 -43.09 -58.95
C LEU A 666 -6.83 -42.71 -59.97
N PRO A 667 -5.77 -41.99 -59.58
CA PRO A 667 -4.49 -42.05 -60.28
C PRO A 667 -3.90 -43.46 -60.21
#